data_AF-A0A034W4C4-F1
#
_entry.id   AF-A0A034W4C4-F1
#
_cell.length_a   1.000
_cell.length_b   1.000
_cell.length_c   1.000
_cell.angle_alpha   90.00
_cell.angle_beta   90.00
_cell.angle_gamma   90.00
#
_symmetry.space_group_name_H-M   'P 1'
#
loop_
_entity.id
_entity.type
_entity.pdbx_description
1 polymer ?
#
loop_
_entity_poly.entity_id
_entity_poly.type
_entity_poly.pdbx_seq_one_letter_code
_entity_poly.pdbx_strand_id
1 'polypeptide(L)'
;MDHLGNAVFQAASAAAAAAAALQNKPEDFVMPELYDANQWAMEEGGFIDSDIQRNVRSNEDTGEYPRFGWVDITKEFFDSCSELNLGELAQDMLFGLFEAMSAIEMMDPKMDVGMGYNKHDAPPHTFESAVESGALKLDNFTNEELIGTFDALFACLVSWLEGNSMDQVLFTCLYLHQPSGIKDKALRYFCHAIRILIVIIKNIIIISSVNEEEDFQLYGNSSLLAVEDCQPTAVATQLKEAEDDLVRLSKTEQQPEYTMAVVHRLRFMRHFYQSIFLFDFVMGTAPQESNMNEIYKNLNASLELIPQIKRTIEKGIQPIPNSDSPNPIGFSPRIHDRSQPPTFPRNVKIRDRLSSLQFLEDLVHRLKYACKIIRMRDYYSALNFFIEFSKKSGQCVLSRSVLQGLFISNRRLVFGTIPIKDFLWDSVRAFNSPPVLNPKHPLASDQKIQMYLDTFFRYCISLNTFTQFIRICGFNRARQRDKLARFIDGFDTIQVEAARLDSHLTILANEKASEGNEAHATALKHSCQFATWVLYNSFRAMMLYLMSGFELELYSVHEFLYIYWYPYELLIGFIVSALTRTENNLLVQEEYAEHQSRLHGSSNSKNRKPKPKKNKKQQKPYRQEIVYYHAMLSMCGGYYKAMGALTKDGRIRQPMPKFDNEEIRFNRRFAPFATLTSPPPVSYAEFKSIREHMMRPPSSEIYAIAAKHFDQARIVLESIQNPDQEILDMLHVAKVNSVVMNVLAKGHQKDSKTQPDFDFSKHRHFPIIKLN
;
A
#
# COMPACT_ATOMS: atom_id res chain seq x y z
N MET A 1 -19.10 0.70 -35.27
CA MET A 1 -20.23 1.37 -34.60
C MET A 1 -21.28 0.38 -34.12
N ASP A 2 -21.39 -0.83 -34.68
CA ASP A 2 -22.41 -1.82 -34.26
C ASP A 2 -22.15 -2.53 -32.91
N HIS A 3 -20.92 -2.54 -32.40
CA HIS A 3 -20.62 -3.12 -31.08
C HIS A 3 -21.07 -2.25 -29.88
N LEU A 4 -21.35 -0.96 -30.08
CA LEU A 4 -21.91 -0.09 -29.03
C LEU A 4 -23.38 -0.40 -28.73
N GLY A 5 -24.14 -0.92 -29.71
CA GLY A 5 -25.54 -1.30 -29.51
C GLY A 5 -25.71 -2.51 -28.59
N ASN A 6 -24.80 -3.48 -28.66
CA ASN A 6 -24.86 -4.70 -27.85
C ASN A 6 -24.47 -4.47 -26.37
N ALA A 7 -23.53 -3.56 -26.09
CA ALA A 7 -23.14 -3.23 -24.72
C ALA A 7 -24.26 -2.48 -23.96
N VAL A 8 -25.02 -1.62 -24.66
CA VAL A 8 -26.21 -0.95 -24.12
C VAL A 8 -27.34 -1.96 -23.85
N PHE A 9 -27.49 -2.97 -24.70
CA PHE A 9 -28.49 -4.03 -24.53
C PHE A 9 -28.18 -4.97 -23.35
N GLN A 10 -26.90 -5.32 -23.14
CA GLN A 10 -26.47 -6.13 -22.00
C GLN A 10 -26.60 -5.40 -20.65
N ALA A 11 -26.34 -4.09 -20.62
CA ALA A 11 -26.55 -3.27 -19.42
C ALA A 11 -28.04 -3.14 -19.04
N ALA A 12 -28.93 -3.06 -20.03
CA ALA A 12 -30.38 -3.09 -19.81
C ALA A 12 -30.86 -4.48 -19.31
N SER A 13 -30.25 -5.56 -19.82
CA SER A 13 -30.54 -6.94 -19.39
C SER A 13 -30.08 -7.22 -17.96
N ALA A 14 -28.92 -6.69 -17.53
CA ALA A 14 -28.42 -6.87 -16.17
C ALA A 14 -29.28 -6.13 -15.13
N ALA A 15 -29.75 -4.93 -15.46
CA ALA A 15 -30.70 -4.18 -14.61
C ALA A 15 -32.06 -4.87 -14.51
N ALA A 16 -32.54 -5.50 -15.59
CA ALA A 16 -33.77 -6.29 -15.59
C ALA A 16 -33.63 -7.62 -14.84
N ALA A 17 -32.48 -8.28 -14.91
CA ALA A 17 -32.20 -9.53 -14.18
C ALA A 17 -32.12 -9.32 -12.65
N ALA A 18 -31.52 -8.20 -12.21
CA ALA A 18 -31.53 -7.81 -10.80
C ALA A 18 -32.95 -7.53 -10.27
N ALA A 19 -33.84 -6.96 -11.10
CA ALA A 19 -35.24 -6.73 -10.75
C ALA A 19 -36.08 -8.02 -10.70
N ALA A 20 -35.77 -9.01 -11.55
CA ALA A 20 -36.48 -10.30 -11.59
C ALA A 20 -36.11 -11.24 -10.43
N ALA A 21 -34.87 -11.17 -9.93
CA ALA A 21 -34.42 -11.96 -8.79
C ALA A 21 -35.08 -11.56 -7.45
N LEU A 22 -35.62 -10.34 -7.36
CA LEU A 22 -36.30 -9.79 -6.18
C LEU A 22 -37.73 -10.28 -5.98
N GLN A 23 -38.37 -10.91 -6.98
CA GLN A 23 -39.78 -11.30 -6.92
C GLN A 23 -40.04 -12.73 -6.42
N ASN A 24 -39.01 -13.56 -6.22
CA ASN A 24 -39.17 -15.00 -5.92
C ASN A 24 -38.36 -15.49 -4.72
N LYS A 25 -38.65 -14.97 -3.52
CA LYS A 25 -38.36 -15.69 -2.25
C LYS A 25 -39.47 -15.43 -1.23
N PRO A 26 -40.19 -16.46 -0.73
CA PRO A 26 -40.99 -16.33 0.47
C PRO A 26 -40.07 -16.27 1.70
N GLU A 27 -40.39 -15.34 2.60
CA GLU A 27 -39.80 -15.20 3.93
C GLU A 27 -40.22 -16.38 4.81
N ASP A 28 -39.25 -17.05 5.44
CA ASP A 28 -39.39 -17.69 6.75
C ASP A 28 -38.00 -18.14 7.22
N PHE A 29 -37.38 -17.36 8.10
CA PHE A 29 -36.21 -17.80 8.86
C PHE A 29 -36.34 -17.28 10.31
N VAL A 30 -36.73 -18.19 11.19
CA VAL A 30 -36.79 -18.00 12.63
C VAL A 30 -35.37 -18.04 13.19
N MET A 31 -34.96 -16.97 13.87
CA MET A 31 -33.70 -16.88 14.62
C MET A 31 -33.79 -17.68 15.93
N PRO A 32 -32.83 -18.57 16.25
CA PRO A 32 -32.60 -18.99 17.62
C PRO A 32 -31.64 -18.01 18.31
N GLU A 33 -32.10 -17.43 19.42
CA GLU A 33 -31.28 -16.69 20.38
C GLU A 33 -30.23 -17.62 21.00
N LEU A 34 -28.94 -17.29 20.82
CA LEU A 34 -27.86 -17.82 21.65
C LEU A 34 -26.94 -16.66 22.04
N TYR A 35 -27.20 -16.13 23.23
CA TYR A 35 -26.24 -15.42 24.06
C TYR A 35 -25.14 -16.41 24.48
N ASP A 36 -23.90 -16.18 24.06
CA ASP A 36 -22.76 -15.97 24.97
C ASP A 36 -21.50 -15.62 24.15
N ALA A 37 -21.03 -14.38 24.29
CA ALA A 37 -19.76 -13.93 23.71
C ALA A 37 -19.10 -12.90 24.63
N ASN A 38 -18.93 -13.29 25.90
CA ASN A 38 -17.87 -12.79 26.76
C ASN A 38 -16.87 -13.92 26.96
N GLN A 39 -15.84 -13.95 26.11
CA GLN A 39 -14.50 -14.45 26.43
C GLN A 39 -13.67 -14.38 25.15
N TRP A 40 -12.86 -13.33 25.06
CA TRP A 40 -11.46 -13.28 24.60
C TRP A 40 -11.12 -11.79 24.50
N ALA A 41 -11.21 -11.12 25.64
CA ALA A 41 -10.44 -9.90 25.85
C ALA A 41 -8.97 -10.33 25.82
N MET A 42 -8.19 -9.74 24.92
CA MET A 42 -6.73 -9.79 25.00
C MET A 42 -6.34 -9.08 26.30
N GLU A 43 -6.26 -9.85 27.39
CA GLU A 43 -5.60 -9.39 28.61
C GLU A 43 -4.09 -9.35 28.36
N GLU A 44 -3.55 -8.19 28.73
CA GLU A 44 -2.16 -7.82 28.89
C GLU A 44 -1.22 -9.03 29.06
N GLY A 45 -0.35 -9.24 28.08
CA GLY A 45 0.81 -10.12 28.23
C GLY A 45 1.66 -9.62 29.40
N GLY A 46 1.60 -10.33 30.51
CA GLY A 46 2.27 -9.99 31.75
C GLY A 46 3.75 -9.73 31.52
N PHE A 47 4.18 -8.54 31.91
CA PHE A 47 5.57 -8.20 32.09
C PHE A 47 6.18 -9.19 33.09
N ILE A 48 7.25 -9.88 32.69
CA ILE A 48 8.17 -10.48 33.66
C ILE A 48 8.76 -9.33 34.48
N ASP A 49 8.69 -9.46 35.79
CA ASP A 49 9.14 -8.48 36.77
C ASP A 49 10.55 -7.96 36.45
N SER A 50 10.70 -6.63 36.44
CA SER A 50 11.95 -5.94 36.15
C SER A 50 13.09 -6.31 37.09
N ASP A 51 12.76 -6.76 38.31
CA ASP A 51 13.75 -7.22 39.29
C ASP A 51 14.28 -8.62 38.98
N ILE A 52 13.51 -9.47 38.30
CA ILE A 52 13.96 -10.80 37.85
C ILE A 52 14.91 -10.66 36.65
N GLN A 53 14.64 -9.72 35.74
CA GLN A 53 15.54 -9.46 34.61
C GLN A 53 16.88 -8.83 35.02
N ARG A 54 16.92 -8.04 36.10
CA ARG A 54 18.17 -7.50 36.66
C ARG A 54 19.03 -8.58 37.31
N ASN A 55 18.43 -9.49 38.08
CA ASN A 55 19.16 -10.57 38.74
C ASN A 55 19.78 -11.58 37.75
N VAL A 56 19.25 -11.72 36.53
CA VAL A 56 19.83 -12.60 35.50
C VAL A 56 21.08 -11.99 34.83
N ARG A 57 21.26 -10.66 34.89
CA ARG A 57 22.39 -9.96 34.22
C ARG A 57 23.60 -9.73 35.11
N SER A 58 23.47 -9.80 36.43
CA SER A 58 24.52 -9.48 37.40
C SER A 58 25.23 -10.70 38.00
N ASN A 59 25.38 -11.80 37.25
CA ASN A 59 26.13 -12.94 37.74
C ASN A 59 27.64 -12.74 37.51
N GLU A 60 28.28 -12.08 38.49
CA GLU A 60 29.49 -12.67 39.03
C GLU A 60 29.14 -14.09 39.51
N ASP A 61 29.86 -15.07 39.01
CA ASP A 61 29.60 -16.50 39.19
C ASP A 61 29.99 -16.96 40.62
N THR A 62 29.31 -16.41 41.64
CA THR A 62 29.54 -16.73 43.06
C THR A 62 28.24 -16.96 43.86
N GLY A 63 27.26 -17.63 43.25
CA GLY A 63 26.02 -18.07 43.92
C GLY A 63 25.72 -19.55 43.67
N GLU A 64 25.77 -20.35 44.73
CA GLU A 64 25.37 -21.76 44.89
C GLU A 64 24.62 -22.43 43.71
N TYR A 65 25.23 -23.51 43.19
CA TYR A 65 24.60 -24.52 42.31
C TYR A 65 23.20 -24.94 42.83
N PRO A 66 22.25 -25.30 41.94
CA PRO A 66 20.85 -25.45 42.33
C PRO A 66 20.63 -26.50 43.44
N ARG A 67 19.72 -26.18 44.37
CA ARG A 67 19.23 -26.99 45.51
C ARG A 67 18.54 -28.33 45.14
N PHE A 68 18.75 -28.89 43.95
CA PHE A 68 18.11 -30.11 43.49
C PHE A 68 19.14 -31.21 43.21
N GLY A 69 18.90 -32.42 43.73
CA GLY A 69 19.71 -33.60 43.46
C GLY A 69 19.42 -34.12 42.06
N TRP A 70 20.33 -33.92 41.13
CA TRP A 70 20.23 -34.45 39.77
C TRP A 70 20.46 -35.97 39.79
N VAL A 71 19.57 -36.71 39.11
CA VAL A 71 19.73 -38.15 38.86
C VAL A 71 20.02 -38.32 37.37
N ASP A 72 21.09 -39.03 37.04
CA ASP A 72 21.44 -39.35 35.65
C ASP A 72 20.53 -40.47 35.13
N ILE A 73 19.69 -40.14 34.14
CA ILE A 73 18.76 -41.05 33.47
C ILE A 73 19.21 -41.45 32.06
N THR A 74 20.45 -41.13 31.66
CA THR A 74 20.93 -41.29 30.28
C THR A 74 20.78 -42.74 29.80
N LYS A 75 21.19 -43.70 30.63
CA LYS A 75 21.12 -45.13 30.29
C LYS A 75 19.68 -45.62 30.17
N GLU A 76 18.84 -45.30 31.14
CA GLU A 76 17.42 -45.69 31.17
C GLU A 76 16.64 -45.12 29.96
N PHE A 77 16.97 -43.88 29.56
CA PHE A 77 16.39 -43.24 28.39
C PHE A 77 16.76 -43.96 27.09
N PHE A 78 18.06 -44.24 26.85
CA PHE A 78 18.49 -44.96 25.65
C PHE A 78 17.99 -46.41 25.59
N ASP A 79 17.92 -47.09 26.74
CA ASP A 79 17.33 -48.44 26.84
C ASP A 79 15.85 -48.40 26.40
N SER A 80 15.07 -47.42 26.88
CA SER A 80 13.66 -47.23 26.48
C SER A 80 13.50 -46.84 25.01
N CYS A 81 14.39 -45.99 24.47
CA CYS A 81 14.36 -45.63 23.05
C CYS A 81 14.61 -46.82 22.12
N SER A 82 15.30 -47.87 22.60
CA SER A 82 15.54 -49.09 21.81
C SER A 82 14.28 -49.92 21.55
N GLU A 83 13.20 -49.65 22.30
CA GLU A 83 11.89 -50.28 22.10
C GLU A 83 11.10 -49.68 20.93
N LEU A 84 11.49 -48.50 20.45
CA LEU A 84 10.81 -47.80 19.34
C LEU A 84 11.16 -48.45 17.99
N ASN A 85 10.13 -48.72 17.18
CA ASN A 85 10.31 -49.21 15.81
C ASN A 85 10.68 -48.07 14.84
N LEU A 86 11.22 -48.43 13.67
CA LEU A 86 11.52 -47.47 12.62
C LEU A 86 10.23 -46.73 12.18
N GLY A 87 10.21 -45.42 12.36
CA GLY A 87 9.07 -44.56 12.03
C GLY A 87 8.13 -44.27 13.22
N GLU A 88 8.37 -44.85 14.39
CA GLU A 88 7.68 -44.47 15.63
C GLU A 88 8.33 -43.25 16.25
N LEU A 89 7.49 -42.38 16.83
CA LEU A 89 7.90 -41.19 17.55
C LEU A 89 7.14 -41.14 18.87
N ALA A 90 7.89 -41.08 19.98
CA ALA A 90 7.33 -40.80 21.29
C ALA A 90 7.14 -39.28 21.43
N GLN A 91 5.90 -38.84 21.52
CA GLN A 91 5.53 -37.43 21.71
C GLN A 91 4.24 -37.32 22.52
N ASP A 92 3.96 -36.13 23.05
CA ASP A 92 2.67 -35.83 23.68
C ASP A 92 1.53 -35.82 22.64
N MET A 93 0.30 -36.15 23.05
CA MET A 93 -0.86 -36.17 22.16
C MET A 93 -1.21 -34.79 21.59
N LEU A 94 -0.86 -33.71 22.28
CA LEU A 94 -1.11 -32.34 21.86
C LEU A 94 0.03 -31.76 21.02
N PHE A 95 1.19 -32.40 20.99
CA PHE A 95 2.34 -31.92 20.22
C PHE A 95 2.22 -32.31 18.74
N GLY A 96 2.10 -31.30 17.88
CA GLY A 96 2.01 -31.49 16.44
C GLY A 96 3.39 -31.47 15.77
N LEU A 97 3.66 -32.40 14.84
CA LEU A 97 4.90 -32.42 14.05
C LEU A 97 5.15 -31.13 13.24
N PHE A 98 4.12 -30.34 12.98
CA PHE A 98 4.26 -29.03 12.35
C PHE A 98 5.01 -28.03 13.26
N GLU A 99 4.82 -28.10 14.58
CA GLU A 99 5.51 -27.26 15.55
C GLU A 99 7.01 -27.59 15.58
N ALA A 100 7.34 -28.88 15.47
CA ALA A 100 8.72 -29.35 15.37
C ALA A 100 9.49 -28.74 14.17
N MET A 101 8.81 -28.27 13.12
CA MET A 101 9.47 -27.61 11.98
C MET A 101 10.10 -26.25 12.33
N SER A 102 9.71 -25.65 13.46
CA SER A 102 10.32 -24.42 13.98
C SER A 102 11.42 -24.66 15.01
N ALA A 103 11.72 -25.93 15.34
CA ALA A 103 12.73 -26.27 16.32
C ALA A 103 14.14 -25.93 15.81
N ILE A 104 15.01 -25.54 16.75
CA ILE A 104 16.44 -25.35 16.49
C ILE A 104 17.16 -26.68 16.68
N GLU A 105 18.08 -26.96 15.78
CA GLU A 105 19.04 -28.06 15.93
C GLU A 105 20.32 -27.52 16.58
N MET A 106 20.60 -27.97 17.81
CA MET A 106 21.86 -27.66 18.49
C MET A 106 23.03 -28.28 17.74
N MET A 107 24.19 -27.63 17.77
CA MET A 107 25.42 -28.05 17.08
C MET A 107 25.37 -28.00 15.54
N ASP A 108 24.27 -27.55 14.93
CA ASP A 108 24.24 -27.22 13.49
C ASP A 108 24.69 -25.77 13.28
N PRO A 109 25.76 -25.49 12.51
CA PRO A 109 26.27 -24.13 12.30
C PRO A 109 25.31 -23.13 11.66
N LYS A 110 24.23 -23.58 11.02
CA LYS A 110 23.21 -22.74 10.38
C LYS A 110 21.97 -22.52 11.26
N MET A 111 21.79 -23.33 12.30
CA MET A 111 20.61 -23.29 13.18
C MET A 111 20.99 -22.81 14.59
N ASP A 112 22.21 -23.08 15.03
CA ASP A 112 22.72 -22.78 16.36
C ASP A 112 23.64 -21.54 16.34
N VAL A 113 23.14 -20.43 16.91
CA VAL A 113 23.92 -19.18 17.09
C VAL A 113 25.16 -19.40 17.96
N GLY A 114 25.13 -20.35 18.89
CA GLY A 114 26.26 -20.72 19.74
C GLY A 114 27.45 -21.28 18.97
N MET A 115 27.21 -21.91 17.81
CA MET A 115 28.27 -22.47 16.97
C MET A 115 29.08 -21.40 16.22
N GLY A 116 28.59 -20.17 16.17
CA GLY A 116 29.32 -19.02 15.60
C GLY A 116 30.44 -18.48 16.49
N TYR A 117 30.48 -18.87 17.78
CA TYR A 117 31.51 -18.44 18.73
C TYR A 117 32.65 -19.46 18.80
N ASN A 118 33.89 -19.01 18.54
CA ASN A 118 35.04 -19.81 18.93
C ASN A 118 35.19 -19.76 20.46
N LYS A 119 35.63 -20.85 21.08
CA LYS A 119 35.90 -20.91 22.54
C LYS A 119 36.94 -19.87 23.01
N HIS A 120 37.68 -19.26 22.09
CA HIS A 120 38.69 -18.22 22.34
C HIS A 120 38.20 -16.79 22.06
N ASP A 121 36.99 -16.62 21.52
CA ASP A 121 36.41 -15.28 21.32
C ASP A 121 36.00 -14.71 22.69
N ALA A 122 36.49 -13.51 23.01
CA ALA A 122 36.05 -12.81 24.21
C ALA A 122 34.54 -12.56 24.14
N PRO A 123 33.81 -12.65 25.27
CA PRO A 123 32.39 -12.30 25.28
C PRO A 123 32.24 -10.85 24.81
N PRO A 124 31.23 -10.55 23.98
CA PRO A 124 31.02 -9.19 23.50
C PRO A 124 30.78 -8.27 24.71
N HIS A 125 31.46 -7.12 24.74
CA HIS A 125 31.32 -6.16 25.82
C HIS A 125 29.89 -5.60 25.88
N THR A 126 29.31 -5.54 27.07
CA THR A 126 28.16 -4.67 27.37
C THR A 126 28.63 -3.21 27.45
N PHE A 127 27.70 -2.25 27.50
CA PHE A 127 28.07 -0.82 27.66
C PHE A 127 28.95 -0.60 28.91
N GLU A 128 28.52 -1.11 30.06
CA GLU A 128 29.27 -0.99 31.33
C GLU A 128 30.65 -1.63 31.25
N SER A 129 30.73 -2.89 30.77
CA SER A 129 32.00 -3.60 30.61
C SER A 129 32.95 -2.91 29.62
N ALA A 130 32.42 -2.33 28.54
CA ALA A 130 33.23 -1.60 27.56
C ALA A 130 33.79 -0.29 28.12
N VAL A 131 33.05 0.36 29.03
CA VAL A 131 33.50 1.57 29.72
C VAL A 131 34.57 1.23 30.74
N GLU A 132 34.37 0.18 31.54
CA GLU A 132 35.35 -0.29 32.54
C GLU A 132 36.65 -0.77 31.92
N SER A 133 36.58 -1.49 30.79
CA SER A 133 37.76 -1.96 30.07
C SER A 133 38.49 -0.86 29.28
N GLY A 134 37.91 0.33 29.19
CA GLY A 134 38.42 1.43 28.35
C GLY A 134 38.27 1.20 26.85
N ALA A 135 37.54 0.16 26.43
CA ALA A 135 37.25 -0.14 25.03
C ALA A 135 36.25 0.85 24.40
N LEU A 136 35.41 1.49 25.20
CA LEU A 136 34.47 2.53 24.77
C LEU A 136 34.94 3.92 25.20
N LYS A 137 35.04 4.82 24.23
CA LYS A 137 35.34 6.24 24.48
C LYS A 137 34.05 6.96 24.89
N LEU A 138 34.10 7.80 25.92
CA LEU A 138 32.93 8.58 26.37
C LEU A 138 33.10 10.09 26.18
N ASP A 139 34.33 10.56 25.92
CA ASP A 139 34.70 11.97 25.83
C ASP A 139 35.91 12.17 24.90
N ASN A 140 36.22 13.42 24.53
CA ASN A 140 37.34 13.83 23.68
C ASN A 140 37.32 13.22 22.27
N PHE A 141 36.14 13.05 21.67
CA PHE A 141 36.01 12.53 20.30
C PHE A 141 36.63 13.48 19.28
N THR A 142 37.30 12.91 18.27
CA THR A 142 37.70 13.70 17.10
C THR A 142 36.50 13.92 16.19
N ASN A 143 36.53 14.99 15.39
CA ASN A 143 35.48 15.24 14.41
C ASN A 143 35.33 14.06 13.43
N GLU A 144 36.42 13.37 13.07
CA GLU A 144 36.42 12.21 12.18
C GLU A 144 35.69 11.01 12.79
N GLU A 145 35.90 10.77 14.10
CA GLU A 145 35.20 9.74 14.87
C GLU A 145 33.69 10.02 14.94
N LEU A 146 33.31 11.27 15.23
CA LEU A 146 31.90 11.69 15.27
C LEU A 146 31.22 11.52 13.90
N ILE A 147 31.87 11.98 12.83
CA ILE A 147 31.37 11.85 11.46
C ILE A 147 31.16 10.37 11.11
N GLY A 148 32.17 9.53 11.36
CA GLY A 148 32.09 8.09 11.10
C GLY A 148 30.95 7.42 11.86
N THR A 149 30.78 7.78 13.14
CA THR A 149 29.72 7.26 14.02
C THR A 149 28.33 7.66 13.55
N PHE A 150 28.13 8.93 13.18
CA PHE A 150 26.84 9.41 12.66
C PHE A 150 26.47 8.77 11.32
N ASP A 151 27.43 8.64 10.40
CA ASP A 151 27.19 8.01 9.10
C ASP A 151 26.88 6.50 9.24
N ALA A 152 27.54 5.83 10.18
CA ALA A 152 27.23 4.44 10.55
C ALA A 152 25.81 4.30 11.13
N LEU A 153 25.40 5.19 12.03
CA LEU A 153 24.05 5.19 12.60
C LEU A 153 22.98 5.47 11.53
N PHE A 154 23.23 6.36 10.57
CA PHE A 154 22.32 6.54 9.43
C PHE A 154 22.19 5.27 8.59
N ALA A 155 23.30 4.57 8.32
CA ALA A 155 23.27 3.31 7.59
C ALA A 155 22.50 2.21 8.35
N CYS A 156 22.67 2.12 9.67
CA CYS A 156 21.92 1.18 10.52
C CYS A 156 20.42 1.51 10.54
N LEU A 157 20.06 2.80 10.67
CA LEU A 157 18.67 3.25 10.64
C LEU A 157 18.00 2.90 9.30
N VAL A 158 18.69 3.13 8.18
CA VAL A 158 18.18 2.75 6.85
C VAL A 158 18.04 1.24 6.73
N SER A 159 19.04 0.47 7.18
CA SER A 159 19.00 -1.00 7.13
C SER A 159 17.82 -1.56 7.93
N TRP A 160 17.48 -0.94 9.06
CA TRP A 160 16.27 -1.27 9.83
C TRP A 160 14.98 -0.92 9.07
N LEU A 161 14.90 0.25 8.45
CA LEU A 161 13.76 0.67 7.62
C LEU A 161 13.53 -0.19 6.37
N GLU A 162 14.51 -0.98 5.96
CA GLU A 162 14.43 -1.97 4.89
C GLU A 162 14.05 -3.38 5.37
N GLY A 163 13.81 -3.56 6.67
CA GLY A 163 13.25 -4.79 7.26
C GLY A 163 14.22 -5.62 8.10
N ASN A 164 15.48 -5.21 8.26
CA ASN A 164 16.40 -5.92 9.16
C ASN A 164 16.01 -5.73 10.63
N SER A 165 16.35 -6.70 11.48
CA SER A 165 16.10 -6.62 12.93
C SER A 165 16.87 -5.45 13.56
N MET A 166 16.18 -4.69 14.42
CA MET A 166 16.77 -3.59 15.18
C MET A 166 17.97 -4.04 16.02
N ASP A 167 17.90 -5.22 16.64
CA ASP A 167 18.96 -5.76 17.48
C ASP A 167 20.22 -6.04 16.65
N GLN A 168 20.06 -6.48 15.41
CA GLN A 168 21.16 -6.87 14.53
C GLN A 168 21.76 -5.69 13.75
N VAL A 169 21.10 -4.53 13.70
CA VAL A 169 21.60 -3.35 12.98
C VAL A 169 21.84 -2.17 13.91
N LEU A 170 20.82 -1.68 14.62
CA LEU A 170 20.87 -0.46 15.42
C LEU A 170 21.57 -0.72 16.76
N PHE A 171 21.13 -1.74 17.50
CA PHE A 171 21.70 -2.03 18.82
C PHE A 171 23.05 -2.76 18.79
N THR A 172 23.62 -2.95 17.59
CA THR A 172 25.06 -3.20 17.48
C THR A 172 25.88 -2.00 17.97
N CYS A 173 25.31 -0.78 17.98
CA CYS A 173 25.92 0.41 18.55
C CYS A 173 25.70 0.50 20.06
N LEU A 174 26.77 0.32 20.84
CA LEU A 174 26.78 0.44 22.30
C LEU A 174 26.33 1.82 22.79
N TYR A 175 26.61 2.89 22.04
CA TYR A 175 26.18 4.25 22.42
C TYR A 175 24.66 4.40 22.47
N LEU A 176 23.88 3.53 21.82
CA LEU A 176 22.41 3.53 21.89
C LEU A 176 21.85 2.82 23.12
N HIS A 177 22.68 2.03 23.83
CA HIS A 177 22.27 1.27 25.01
C HIS A 177 22.09 2.19 26.22
N GLN A 178 23.03 3.13 26.42
CA GLN A 178 22.98 4.12 27.50
C GLN A 178 23.50 5.51 27.07
N PRO A 179 22.78 6.21 26.17
CA PRO A 179 23.10 7.58 25.74
C PRO A 179 23.43 8.56 26.89
N SER A 180 22.74 8.50 28.03
CA SER A 180 22.99 9.39 29.18
C SER A 180 24.42 9.28 29.76
N GLY A 181 25.10 8.15 29.57
CA GLY A 181 26.48 7.93 30.02
C GLY A 181 27.54 8.63 29.17
N ILE A 182 27.18 9.18 28.01
CA ILE A 182 28.10 9.83 27.07
C ILE A 182 28.37 11.27 27.53
N LYS A 183 29.66 11.65 27.63
CA LYS A 183 30.07 13.00 28.07
C LYS A 183 30.06 14.00 26.92
N ASP A 184 30.44 13.57 25.72
CA ASP A 184 30.37 14.38 24.51
C ASP A 184 28.91 14.74 24.17
N LYS A 185 28.60 16.05 24.18
CA LYS A 185 27.24 16.54 23.97
C LYS A 185 26.69 16.18 22.59
N ALA A 186 27.51 16.27 21.55
CA ALA A 186 27.07 16.06 20.17
C ALA A 186 26.65 14.60 19.95
N LEU A 187 27.48 13.66 20.37
CA LEU A 187 27.18 12.23 20.28
C LEU A 187 25.99 11.85 21.16
N ARG A 188 25.97 12.31 22.42
CA ARG A 188 24.85 12.05 23.35
C ARG A 188 23.50 12.45 22.76
N TYR A 189 23.38 13.69 22.29
CA TYR A 189 22.11 14.19 21.75
C TYR A 189 21.72 13.52 20.44
N PHE A 190 22.68 13.14 19.60
CA PHE A 190 22.42 12.35 18.41
C PHE A 190 21.90 10.94 18.75
N CYS A 191 22.48 10.28 19.74
CA CYS A 191 22.04 8.96 20.21
C CYS A 191 20.63 9.01 20.84
N HIS A 192 20.32 10.01 21.68
CA HIS A 192 18.95 10.22 22.16
C HIS A 192 17.97 10.43 21.00
N ALA A 193 18.35 11.21 19.98
CA ALA A 193 17.49 11.44 18.82
C ALA A 193 17.17 10.14 18.07
N ILE A 194 18.18 9.29 17.78
CA ILE A 194 17.96 7.99 17.14
C ILE A 194 17.04 7.10 17.98
N ARG A 195 17.33 7.00 19.29
CA ARG A 195 16.57 6.13 20.21
C ARG A 195 15.09 6.51 20.26
N ILE A 196 14.78 7.79 20.42
CA ILE A 196 13.40 8.25 20.46
C ILE A 196 12.75 8.18 19.07
N LEU A 197 13.50 8.44 18.00
CA LEU A 197 13.03 8.29 16.64
C LEU A 197 12.57 6.86 16.34
N ILE A 198 13.30 5.85 16.83
CA ILE A 198 12.91 4.43 16.72
C ILE A 198 11.52 4.20 17.30
N VAL A 199 11.27 4.72 18.52
CA VAL A 199 9.97 4.59 19.20
C VAL A 199 8.86 5.27 18.40
N ILE A 200 9.09 6.49 17.91
CA ILE A 200 8.10 7.24 17.12
C ILE A 200 7.79 6.51 15.81
N ILE A 201 8.82 6.06 15.08
CA ILE A 201 8.65 5.31 13.83
C ILE A 201 7.86 4.02 14.09
N LYS A 202 8.17 3.30 15.16
CA LYS A 202 7.44 2.10 15.59
C LYS A 202 5.95 2.41 15.81
N ASN A 203 5.63 3.50 16.51
CA ASN A 203 4.23 3.92 16.73
C ASN A 203 3.50 4.23 15.41
N ILE A 204 4.10 5.00 14.51
CA ILE A 204 3.52 5.32 13.19
C ILE A 204 3.23 4.04 12.39
N ILE A 205 4.16 3.08 12.40
CA ILE A 205 4.05 1.79 11.70
C ILE A 205 2.90 0.95 12.29
N ILE A 206 2.83 0.82 13.62
CA ILE A 206 1.77 0.05 14.31
C ILE A 206 0.38 0.62 14.00
N ILE A 207 0.22 1.94 14.07
CA ILE A 207 -1.03 2.63 13.75
C ILE A 207 -1.52 2.31 12.33
N SER A 208 -0.58 2.18 11.39
CA SER A 208 -0.88 1.93 9.98
C SER A 208 -1.24 0.48 9.68
N SER A 209 -1.13 -0.43 10.67
CA SER A 209 -1.47 -1.85 10.57
C SER A 209 -0.76 -2.58 9.41
N VAL A 210 0.50 -2.21 9.13
CA VAL A 210 1.34 -2.91 8.14
C VAL A 210 1.75 -4.29 8.64
N ASN A 211 2.20 -5.17 7.74
CA ASN A 211 2.45 -6.58 8.03
C ASN A 211 3.81 -6.78 8.73
N GLU A 212 3.79 -7.35 9.93
CA GLU A 212 4.99 -7.69 10.69
C GLU A 212 5.76 -8.87 10.07
N GLU A 213 7.08 -8.88 10.25
CA GLU A 213 8.05 -9.86 9.71
C GLU A 213 8.06 -9.96 8.18
N GLU A 214 7.43 -9.01 7.51
CA GLU A 214 7.40 -8.87 6.06
C GLU A 214 7.75 -7.45 5.62
N ASP A 215 6.98 -6.45 6.08
CA ASP A 215 7.27 -5.03 5.81
C ASP A 215 8.29 -4.47 6.81
N PHE A 216 8.30 -5.01 8.03
CA PHE A 216 9.08 -4.50 9.14
C PHE A 216 9.18 -5.50 10.30
N GLN A 217 10.27 -5.43 11.07
CA GLN A 217 10.44 -6.23 12.29
C GLN A 217 10.30 -5.31 13.52
N LEU A 218 9.20 -5.47 14.27
CA LEU A 218 8.85 -4.61 15.42
C LEU A 218 9.42 -5.14 16.74
N TYR A 219 9.51 -6.47 16.87
CA TYR A 219 10.03 -7.13 18.07
C TYR A 219 11.55 -7.31 17.99
N GLY A 220 12.18 -6.78 19.01
CA GLY A 220 13.58 -6.93 19.37
C GLY A 220 13.70 -6.79 20.90
N ASN A 221 14.90 -6.68 21.42
CA ASN A 221 15.17 -6.63 22.86
C ASN A 221 14.63 -5.32 23.48
N SER A 222 13.33 -5.29 23.77
CA SER A 222 12.57 -4.09 24.17
C SER A 222 13.08 -3.48 25.49
N SER A 223 13.85 -4.25 26.28
CA SER A 223 14.60 -3.73 27.44
C SER A 223 15.58 -2.62 27.06
N LEU A 224 16.14 -2.67 25.86
CA LEU A 224 17.04 -1.64 25.34
C LEU A 224 16.29 -0.40 24.88
N LEU A 225 14.96 -0.39 24.82
CA LEU A 225 14.14 0.80 24.53
C LEU A 225 13.45 1.37 25.79
N ALA A 226 13.87 0.96 26.99
CA ALA A 226 13.35 1.48 28.26
C ALA A 226 13.41 3.02 28.37
N VAL A 227 12.57 3.60 29.24
CA VAL A 227 12.48 5.06 29.42
C VAL A 227 13.83 5.63 29.85
N GLU A 228 14.35 6.58 29.08
CA GLU A 228 15.50 7.41 29.46
C GLU A 228 15.03 8.77 29.98
N ASP A 229 15.93 9.51 30.63
CA ASP A 229 15.67 10.84 31.19
C ASP A 229 15.39 11.93 30.13
N CYS A 230 15.57 11.64 28.84
CA CYS A 230 15.33 12.61 27.77
C CYS A 230 13.89 12.57 27.26
N GLN A 231 13.18 13.70 27.42
CA GLN A 231 11.82 13.87 26.90
C GLN A 231 11.83 14.08 25.37
N PRO A 232 10.89 13.48 24.61
CA PRO A 232 10.82 13.63 23.15
C PRO A 232 10.79 15.08 22.64
N THR A 233 10.18 15.98 23.41
CA THR A 233 10.08 17.41 23.08
C THR A 233 11.40 18.17 23.26
N ALA A 234 12.34 17.67 24.08
CA ALA A 234 13.60 18.33 24.39
C ALA A 234 14.70 18.06 23.33
N VAL A 235 14.64 16.92 22.62
CA VAL A 235 15.67 16.45 21.68
C VAL A 235 16.04 17.50 20.64
N ALA A 236 15.06 18.13 20.00
CA ALA A 236 15.33 19.12 18.95
C ALA A 236 16.11 20.34 19.48
N THR A 237 15.81 20.76 20.71
CA THR A 237 16.51 21.86 21.39
C THR A 237 17.93 21.46 21.78
N GLN A 238 18.11 20.24 22.30
CA GLN A 238 19.43 19.70 22.65
C GLN A 238 20.34 19.58 21.43
N LEU A 239 19.83 19.02 20.31
CA LEU A 239 20.58 18.97 19.06
C LEU A 239 20.99 20.36 18.57
N LYS A 240 20.11 21.36 18.74
CA LYS A 240 20.41 22.75 18.39
C LYS A 240 21.47 23.37 19.31
N GLU A 241 21.46 23.05 20.60
CA GLU A 241 22.50 23.50 21.53
C GLU A 241 23.88 22.98 21.10
N ALA A 242 24.01 21.69 20.83
CA ALA A 242 25.28 21.11 20.36
C ALA A 242 25.70 21.68 18.99
N GLU A 243 24.74 21.95 18.10
CA GLU A 243 24.98 22.63 16.83
C GLU A 243 25.57 24.03 17.04
N ASP A 244 24.93 24.86 17.88
CA ASP A 244 25.34 26.24 18.13
C ASP A 244 26.72 26.31 18.82
N ASP A 245 27.01 25.38 19.74
CA ASP A 245 28.31 25.24 20.40
C ASP A 245 29.43 24.92 19.37
N LEU A 246 29.19 23.94 18.49
CA LEU A 246 30.16 23.56 17.43
C LEU A 246 30.35 24.65 16.38
N VAL A 247 29.30 25.40 16.02
CA VAL A 247 29.41 26.56 15.11
C VAL A 247 30.24 27.71 15.72
N ARG A 248 30.26 27.85 17.05
CA ARG A 248 31.15 28.82 17.71
C ARG A 248 32.59 28.33 17.69
N LEU A 249 32.82 27.06 18.00
CA LEU A 249 34.14 26.40 17.96
C LEU A 249 34.77 26.46 16.56
N SER A 250 33.97 26.28 15.51
CA SER A 250 34.46 26.33 14.12
C SER A 250 35.03 27.69 13.73
N LYS A 251 34.74 28.77 14.47
CA LYS A 251 35.34 30.10 14.21
C LYS A 251 36.77 30.22 14.73
N THR A 252 37.15 29.38 15.69
CA THR A 252 38.43 29.42 16.39
C THR A 252 39.37 28.26 16.03
N GLU A 253 38.84 27.20 15.42
CA GLU A 253 39.63 26.01 15.06
C GLU A 253 40.42 26.15 13.76
N GLN A 254 41.54 25.43 13.68
CA GLN A 254 42.41 25.40 12.50
C GLN A 254 41.76 24.68 11.30
N GLN A 255 40.84 23.76 11.54
CA GLN A 255 40.16 22.97 10.50
C GLN A 255 38.62 23.09 10.60
N PRO A 256 38.04 24.26 10.25
CA PRO A 256 36.61 24.53 10.42
C PRO A 256 35.72 23.58 9.60
N GLU A 257 36.24 23.01 8.52
CA GLU A 257 35.46 22.16 7.63
C GLU A 257 35.05 20.81 8.25
N TYR A 258 35.86 20.24 9.15
CA TYR A 258 35.53 19.00 9.85
C TYR A 258 34.43 19.22 10.89
N THR A 259 34.55 20.31 11.65
CA THR A 259 33.54 20.72 12.63
C THR A 259 32.22 21.05 11.95
N MET A 260 32.25 21.73 10.80
CA MET A 260 31.05 21.97 10.00
C MET A 260 30.43 20.68 9.45
N ALA A 261 31.23 19.66 9.11
CA ALA A 261 30.72 18.37 8.67
C ALA A 261 29.94 17.63 9.79
N VAL A 262 30.35 17.76 11.06
CA VAL A 262 29.59 17.30 12.23
C VAL A 262 28.29 18.09 12.39
N VAL A 263 28.37 19.42 12.29
CA VAL A 263 27.21 20.34 12.36
C VAL A 263 26.15 20.00 11.30
N HIS A 264 26.54 19.71 10.06
CA HIS A 264 25.60 19.36 8.99
C HIS A 264 24.79 18.08 9.31
N ARG A 265 25.43 17.08 9.94
CA ARG A 265 24.78 15.82 10.35
C ARG A 265 23.84 16.02 11.53
N LEU A 266 24.26 16.81 12.54
CA LEU A 266 23.40 17.20 13.67
C LEU A 266 22.19 18.01 13.19
N ARG A 267 22.39 18.98 12.30
CA ARG A 267 21.31 19.76 11.67
C ARG A 267 20.32 18.86 10.94
N PHE A 268 20.83 17.92 10.15
CA PHE A 268 19.98 16.99 9.41
C PHE A 268 19.17 16.13 10.38
N MET A 269 19.81 15.54 11.39
CA MET A 269 19.13 14.75 12.41
C MET A 269 18.05 15.58 13.13
N ARG A 270 18.34 16.83 13.49
CA ARG A 270 17.39 17.73 14.15
C ARG A 270 16.16 17.97 13.30
N HIS A 271 16.34 18.33 12.02
CA HIS A 271 15.23 18.59 11.11
C HIS A 271 14.44 17.31 10.77
N PHE A 272 15.14 16.20 10.53
CA PHE A 272 14.51 14.90 10.26
C PHE A 272 13.70 14.40 11.47
N TYR A 273 14.29 14.43 12.66
CA TYR A 273 13.61 14.10 13.91
C TYR A 273 12.36 14.94 14.13
N GLN A 274 12.47 16.27 13.99
CA GLN A 274 11.35 17.19 14.19
C GLN A 274 10.22 16.94 13.17
N SER A 275 10.54 16.61 11.92
CA SER A 275 9.55 16.19 10.92
C SER A 275 8.81 14.92 11.34
N ILE A 276 9.51 13.86 11.76
CA ILE A 276 8.89 12.58 12.13
C ILE A 276 8.08 12.70 13.43
N PHE A 277 8.59 13.43 14.42
CA PHE A 277 7.88 13.74 15.66
C PHE A 277 6.57 14.50 15.39
N LEU A 278 6.59 15.51 14.51
CA LEU A 278 5.40 16.26 14.13
C LEU A 278 4.40 15.41 13.34
N PHE A 279 4.85 14.45 12.53
CA PHE A 279 3.95 13.51 11.86
C PHE A 279 3.16 12.68 12.88
N ASP A 280 3.83 12.09 13.86
CA ASP A 280 3.18 11.30 14.93
C ASP A 280 2.16 12.14 15.72
N PHE A 281 2.56 13.36 16.10
CA PHE A 281 1.67 14.32 16.76
C PHE A 281 0.41 14.65 15.92
N VAL A 282 0.59 14.93 14.63
CA VAL A 282 -0.51 15.24 13.71
C VAL A 282 -1.43 14.03 13.51
N MET A 283 -0.88 12.83 13.44
CA MET A 283 -1.65 11.58 13.32
C MET A 283 -2.52 11.31 14.55
N GLY A 284 -2.02 11.62 15.75
CA GLY A 284 -2.80 11.53 17.00
C GLY A 284 -3.87 12.62 17.15
N THR A 285 -3.78 13.71 16.38
CA THR A 285 -4.67 14.88 16.47
C THR A 285 -5.35 15.17 15.13
N ALA A 286 -4.92 16.23 14.44
CA ALA A 286 -5.38 16.62 13.11
C ALA A 286 -4.29 17.42 12.37
N PRO A 287 -4.22 17.33 11.03
CA PRO A 287 -3.24 18.06 10.22
C PRO A 287 -3.62 19.54 10.08
N GLN A 288 -3.26 20.33 11.09
CA GLN A 288 -3.39 21.78 11.06
C GLN A 288 -2.35 22.43 10.13
N GLU A 289 -2.71 23.54 9.49
CA GLU A 289 -1.86 24.21 8.50
C GLU A 289 -0.50 24.65 9.06
N SER A 290 -0.46 25.14 10.31
CA SER A 290 0.79 25.51 11.01
C SER A 290 1.76 24.33 11.11
N ASN A 291 1.28 23.18 11.61
CA ASN A 291 2.09 21.99 11.80
C ASN A 291 2.55 21.42 10.46
N MET A 292 1.69 21.42 9.43
CA MET A 292 2.05 20.94 8.09
C MET A 292 3.09 21.84 7.41
N ASN A 293 3.00 23.17 7.61
CA ASN A 293 4.00 24.12 7.12
C ASN A 293 5.36 23.91 7.82
N GLU A 294 5.35 23.65 9.12
CA GLU A 294 6.57 23.34 9.87
C GLU A 294 7.20 22.01 9.44
N ILE A 295 6.40 20.95 9.24
CA ILE A 295 6.85 19.68 8.65
C ILE A 295 7.52 19.95 7.31
N TYR A 296 6.88 20.70 6.41
CA TYR A 296 7.42 20.98 5.08
C TYR A 296 8.73 21.79 5.14
N LYS A 297 8.82 22.76 6.05
CA LYS A 297 10.05 23.53 6.31
C LYS A 297 11.19 22.63 6.76
N ASN A 298 10.95 21.73 7.72
CA ASN A 298 11.95 20.80 8.23
C ASN A 298 12.39 19.78 7.15
N LEU A 299 11.46 19.28 6.34
CA LEU A 299 11.80 18.39 5.22
C LEU A 299 12.63 19.10 4.14
N ASN A 300 12.35 20.38 3.83
CA ASN A 300 13.18 21.16 2.91
C ASN A 300 14.59 21.38 3.45
N ALA A 301 14.71 21.78 4.72
CA ALA A 301 16.00 21.96 5.37
C ALA A 301 16.80 20.64 5.37
N SER A 302 16.14 19.49 5.57
CA SER A 302 16.77 18.18 5.48
C SER A 302 17.34 17.91 4.08
N LEU A 303 16.59 18.21 3.01
CA LEU A 303 17.07 18.05 1.63
C LEU A 303 18.26 18.96 1.29
N GLU A 304 18.28 20.19 1.80
CA GLU A 304 19.39 21.12 1.58
C GLU A 304 20.71 20.64 2.23
N LEU A 305 20.61 19.85 3.30
CA LEU A 305 21.76 19.33 4.05
C LEU A 305 22.35 18.05 3.44
N ILE A 306 21.55 17.20 2.80
CA ILE A 306 22.03 15.92 2.23
C ILE A 306 23.21 16.10 1.27
N PRO A 307 23.21 17.04 0.30
CA PRO A 307 24.36 17.27 -0.57
C PRO A 307 25.62 17.70 0.19
N GLN A 308 25.47 18.44 1.29
CA GLN A 308 26.58 18.89 2.14
C GLN A 308 27.19 17.71 2.92
N ILE A 309 26.33 16.80 3.41
CA ILE A 309 26.77 15.55 4.05
C ILE A 309 27.48 14.66 3.04
N LYS A 310 26.90 14.46 1.85
CA LYS A 310 27.49 13.64 0.76
C LYS A 310 28.92 14.09 0.40
N ARG A 311 29.18 15.39 0.34
CA ARG A 311 30.52 15.96 0.06
C ARG A 311 31.54 15.76 1.17
N THR A 312 31.10 15.43 2.39
CA THR A 312 31.95 15.30 3.58
C THR A 312 31.93 13.90 4.17
N ILE A 313 31.50 12.88 3.41
CA ILE A 313 31.51 11.48 3.87
C ILE A 313 32.94 11.00 4.12
N GLU A 314 33.87 11.29 3.21
CA GLU A 314 35.27 10.83 3.27
C GLU A 314 36.03 11.39 4.48
N LYS A 315 35.53 12.45 5.12
CA LYS A 315 36.11 13.08 6.30
C LYS A 315 35.87 12.31 7.60
N GLY A 316 35.00 11.29 7.58
CA GLY A 316 34.81 10.40 8.72
C GLY A 316 35.68 9.16 8.65
N ILE A 317 35.79 8.45 9.76
CA ILE A 317 36.36 7.09 9.78
C ILE A 317 35.54 6.19 8.84
N GLN A 318 36.17 5.67 7.79
CA GLN A 318 35.52 4.82 6.79
C GLN A 318 35.40 3.37 7.27
N PRO A 319 34.34 2.64 6.83
CA PRO A 319 34.21 1.24 7.15
C PRO A 319 35.34 0.42 6.53
N ILE A 320 35.76 -0.64 7.21
CA ILE A 320 36.74 -1.59 6.68
C ILE A 320 36.15 -2.27 5.42
N PRO A 321 36.87 -2.33 4.29
CA PRO A 321 36.40 -2.99 3.08
C PRO A 321 36.01 -4.45 3.33
N ASN A 322 34.89 -4.89 2.77
CA ASN A 322 34.33 -6.25 2.91
C ASN A 322 33.96 -6.65 4.36
N SER A 323 33.83 -5.69 5.27
CA SER A 323 33.25 -5.95 6.58
C SER A 323 31.73 -5.84 6.55
N ASP A 324 31.05 -6.77 7.22
CA ASP A 324 29.61 -6.74 7.40
C ASP A 324 29.16 -5.73 8.49
N SER A 325 30.11 -5.06 9.15
CA SER A 325 29.86 -4.14 10.25
C SER A 325 30.19 -2.68 9.94
N PRO A 326 29.53 -1.70 10.61
CA PRO A 326 29.70 -0.28 10.28
C PRO A 326 31.08 0.28 10.59
N ASN A 327 31.70 -0.23 11.67
CA ASN A 327 33.09 -0.05 12.16
C ASN A 327 33.63 1.33 12.58
N PRO A 328 32.83 2.23 13.20
CA PRO A 328 33.33 3.15 14.22
C PRO A 328 33.50 2.46 15.58
N ILE A 329 34.25 3.07 16.50
CA ILE A 329 34.38 2.63 17.91
C ILE A 329 32.98 2.50 18.52
N GLY A 330 32.70 1.44 19.27
CA GLY A 330 31.43 1.21 19.94
C GLY A 330 30.41 0.37 19.16
N PHE A 331 30.71 -0.06 17.93
CA PHE A 331 29.88 -1.03 17.20
C PHE A 331 30.38 -2.46 17.43
N SER A 332 29.49 -3.34 17.92
CA SER A 332 29.73 -4.76 18.15
C SER A 332 28.61 -5.59 17.49
N PRO A 333 28.88 -6.27 16.35
CA PRO A 333 27.84 -6.98 15.59
C PRO A 333 27.21 -8.15 16.33
N ARG A 334 27.97 -8.82 17.20
CA ARG A 334 27.60 -10.06 17.89
C ARG A 334 27.13 -9.84 19.32
N ILE A 335 26.82 -8.61 19.70
CA ILE A 335 26.45 -8.27 21.08
C ILE A 335 25.13 -8.92 21.51
N HIS A 336 24.21 -9.11 20.56
CA HIS A 336 22.88 -9.63 20.84
C HIS A 336 22.69 -11.11 20.56
N ASP A 337 23.69 -11.82 20.02
CA ASP A 337 23.60 -13.24 19.65
C ASP A 337 23.12 -14.12 20.82
N ARG A 338 23.56 -13.84 22.05
CA ARG A 338 23.11 -14.55 23.27
C ARG A 338 21.72 -14.17 23.76
N SER A 339 21.16 -13.08 23.24
CA SER A 339 19.85 -12.52 23.59
C SER A 339 18.83 -12.61 22.45
N GLN A 340 19.21 -13.22 21.32
CA GLN A 340 18.28 -13.42 20.21
C GLN A 340 17.23 -14.46 20.61
N PRO A 341 15.97 -14.26 20.20
CA PRO A 341 14.97 -15.32 20.30
C PRO A 341 15.43 -16.56 19.52
N PRO A 342 14.88 -17.75 19.80
CA PRO A 342 15.23 -18.98 19.09
C PRO A 342 14.91 -18.82 17.59
N THR A 343 15.91 -18.36 16.85
CA THR A 343 15.86 -18.02 15.44
C THR A 343 17.20 -18.36 14.82
N PHE A 344 17.20 -18.62 13.51
CA PHE A 344 18.42 -19.01 12.82
C PHE A 344 19.42 -17.83 12.75
N PRO A 345 20.74 -18.09 12.89
CA PRO A 345 21.78 -17.11 12.61
C PRO A 345 21.54 -16.37 11.29
N ARG A 346 21.39 -15.05 11.33
CA ARG A 346 21.25 -14.20 10.14
C ARG A 346 22.53 -13.42 9.88
N ASN A 347 23.06 -13.53 8.66
CA ASN A 347 24.14 -12.66 8.19
C ASN A 347 23.55 -11.34 7.71
N VAL A 348 23.50 -10.36 8.60
CA VAL A 348 22.97 -9.03 8.28
C VAL A 348 24.05 -8.17 7.65
N LYS A 349 23.80 -7.70 6.43
CA LYS A 349 24.68 -6.78 5.72
C LYS A 349 24.16 -5.36 5.87
N ILE A 350 24.92 -4.51 6.56
CA ILE A 350 24.61 -3.08 6.68
C ILE A 350 24.75 -2.41 5.32
N ARG A 351 23.77 -1.58 4.96
CA ARG A 351 23.77 -0.81 3.70
C ARG A 351 24.96 0.15 3.65
N ASP A 352 25.51 0.38 2.47
CA ASP A 352 26.61 1.34 2.30
C ASP A 352 26.16 2.78 2.63
N ARG A 353 27.10 3.62 3.09
CA ARG A 353 26.81 4.98 3.57
C ARG A 353 26.20 5.88 2.49
N LEU A 354 26.67 5.79 1.25
CA LEU A 354 26.22 6.68 0.17
C LEU A 354 24.81 6.32 -0.29
N SER A 355 24.53 5.03 -0.48
CA SER A 355 23.19 4.52 -0.77
C SER A 355 22.22 4.71 0.38
N SER A 356 22.70 4.73 1.62
CA SER A 356 21.87 5.08 2.79
C SER A 356 21.45 6.54 2.76
N LEU A 357 22.37 7.45 2.44
CA LEU A 357 22.04 8.87 2.25
C LEU A 357 21.11 9.10 1.05
N GLN A 358 21.29 8.34 -0.03
CA GLN A 358 20.35 8.37 -1.16
C GLN A 358 18.95 7.88 -0.75
N PHE A 359 18.87 6.80 0.02
CA PHE A 359 17.59 6.31 0.54
C PHE A 359 16.90 7.36 1.43
N LEU A 360 17.66 8.03 2.31
CA LEU A 360 17.12 9.11 3.15
C LEU A 360 16.64 10.30 2.31
N GLU A 361 17.35 10.66 1.24
CA GLU A 361 16.92 11.70 0.29
C GLU A 361 15.57 11.33 -0.35
N ASP A 362 15.47 10.12 -0.89
CA ASP A 362 14.25 9.60 -1.51
C ASP A 362 13.11 9.51 -0.49
N LEU A 363 13.41 9.11 0.75
CA LEU A 363 12.46 9.09 1.86
C LEU A 363 11.92 10.48 2.15
N VAL A 364 12.78 11.50 2.28
CA VAL A 364 12.34 12.88 2.53
C VAL A 364 11.48 13.40 1.37
N HIS A 365 11.83 13.09 0.12
CA HIS A 365 10.99 13.40 -1.04
C HIS A 365 9.61 12.71 -0.98
N ARG A 366 9.57 11.42 -0.61
CA ARG A 366 8.31 10.67 -0.42
C ARG A 366 7.46 11.25 0.70
N LEU A 367 8.05 11.60 1.84
CA LEU A 367 7.34 12.23 2.96
C LEU A 367 6.75 13.59 2.56
N LYS A 368 7.50 14.43 1.83
CA LYS A 368 6.98 15.69 1.27
C LYS A 368 5.82 15.46 0.32
N TYR A 369 5.90 14.42 -0.50
CA TYR A 369 4.80 14.05 -1.39
C TYR A 369 3.58 13.59 -0.59
N ALA A 370 3.76 12.74 0.43
CA ALA A 370 2.71 12.27 1.31
C ALA A 370 1.92 13.41 1.95
N CYS A 371 2.58 14.51 2.36
CA CYS A 371 1.91 15.71 2.89
C CYS A 371 0.83 16.29 1.97
N LYS A 372 0.85 16.01 0.66
CA LYS A 372 -0.19 16.49 -0.27
C LYS A 372 -1.55 15.80 -0.08
N ILE A 373 -1.61 14.66 0.62
CA ILE A 373 -2.88 13.93 0.85
C ILE A 373 -3.93 14.78 1.56
N ILE A 374 -3.52 15.69 2.45
CA ILE A 374 -4.42 16.59 3.19
C ILE A 374 -5.23 17.53 2.28
N ARG A 375 -4.80 17.69 1.02
CA ARG A 375 -5.49 18.51 0.01
C ARG A 375 -6.58 17.73 -0.72
N MET A 376 -6.58 16.40 -0.62
CA MET A 376 -7.53 15.52 -1.30
C MET A 376 -8.79 15.40 -0.44
N ARG A 377 -9.75 16.31 -0.66
CA ARG A 377 -10.96 16.40 0.17
C ARG A 377 -12.10 15.47 -0.25
N ASP A 378 -11.99 14.86 -1.43
CA ASP A 378 -12.95 13.91 -1.95
C ASP A 378 -12.35 12.50 -2.10
N TYR A 379 -13.23 11.50 -2.07
CA TYR A 379 -12.86 10.09 -2.14
C TYR A 379 -12.07 9.73 -3.42
N TYR A 380 -12.49 10.25 -4.57
CA TYR A 380 -11.88 9.93 -5.87
C TYR A 380 -10.42 10.40 -5.91
N SER A 381 -10.18 11.67 -5.53
CA SER A 381 -8.84 12.25 -5.45
C SER A 381 -7.98 11.53 -4.41
N ALA A 382 -8.54 11.20 -3.24
CA ALA A 382 -7.81 10.46 -2.21
C ALA A 382 -7.39 9.06 -2.68
N LEU A 383 -8.31 8.28 -3.25
CA LEU A 383 -8.02 6.94 -3.76
C LEU A 383 -6.96 6.97 -4.87
N ASN A 384 -7.10 7.89 -5.83
CA ASN A 384 -6.10 8.06 -6.90
C ASN A 384 -4.73 8.47 -6.35
N PHE A 385 -4.70 9.35 -5.35
CA PHE A 385 -3.47 9.74 -4.69
C PHE A 385 -2.77 8.54 -4.04
N PHE A 386 -3.51 7.66 -3.36
CA PHE A 386 -2.96 6.44 -2.76
C PHE A 386 -2.42 5.47 -3.81
N ILE A 387 -3.18 5.22 -4.88
CA ILE A 387 -2.74 4.37 -6.00
C ILE A 387 -1.43 4.90 -6.60
N GLU A 388 -1.37 6.21 -6.87
CA GLU A 388 -0.20 6.86 -7.46
C GLU A 388 1.00 6.91 -6.50
N PHE A 389 0.75 7.22 -5.23
CA PHE A 389 1.78 7.21 -4.20
C PHE A 389 2.39 5.81 -4.08
N SER A 390 1.56 4.77 -4.07
CA SER A 390 2.03 3.40 -4.02
C SER A 390 2.95 3.06 -5.20
N LYS A 391 2.68 3.60 -6.40
CA LYS A 391 3.52 3.34 -7.60
C LYS A 391 4.94 3.90 -7.44
N LYS A 392 5.08 4.98 -6.63
CA LYS A 392 6.32 5.73 -6.37
C LYS A 392 7.00 5.39 -5.05
N SER A 393 6.26 4.86 -4.07
CA SER A 393 6.73 4.70 -2.69
C SER A 393 7.85 3.66 -2.53
N GLY A 394 7.94 2.69 -3.45
CA GLY A 394 8.92 1.60 -3.35
C GLY A 394 8.69 0.73 -2.12
N GLN A 395 9.78 0.22 -1.54
CA GLN A 395 9.73 -0.69 -0.39
C GLN A 395 9.59 0.03 0.97
N CYS A 396 9.78 1.35 1.03
CA CYS A 396 9.87 2.07 2.30
C CYS A 396 8.56 2.07 3.11
N VAL A 397 8.55 1.30 4.21
CA VAL A 397 7.41 1.16 5.11
C VAL A 397 7.01 2.47 5.79
N LEU A 398 7.96 3.27 6.27
CA LEU A 398 7.67 4.52 6.99
C LEU A 398 6.87 5.50 6.14
N SER A 399 7.24 5.70 4.88
CA SER A 399 6.54 6.64 3.99
C SER A 399 5.09 6.21 3.71
N ARG A 400 4.84 4.90 3.58
CA ARG A 400 3.50 4.32 3.43
C ARG A 400 2.67 4.48 4.70
N SER A 401 3.29 4.26 5.86
CA SER A 401 2.64 4.44 7.16
C SER A 401 2.25 5.89 7.43
N VAL A 402 3.15 6.84 7.16
CA VAL A 402 2.84 8.27 7.29
C VAL A 402 1.68 8.67 6.37
N LEU A 403 1.65 8.20 5.12
CA LEU A 403 0.53 8.49 4.22
C LEU A 403 -0.80 7.99 4.80
N GLN A 404 -0.85 6.75 5.27
CA GLN A 404 -2.05 6.16 5.85
C GLN A 404 -2.52 6.93 7.09
N GLY A 405 -1.58 7.22 8.00
CA GLY A 405 -1.86 7.95 9.23
C GLY A 405 -2.31 9.40 9.03
N LEU A 406 -1.75 10.09 8.02
CA LEU A 406 -2.20 11.44 7.66
C LEU A 406 -3.63 11.45 7.12
N PHE A 407 -4.07 10.38 6.46
CA PHE A 407 -5.41 10.28 5.88
C PHE A 407 -6.46 9.88 6.92
N ILE A 408 -6.26 8.76 7.63
CA ILE A 408 -7.15 8.31 8.71
C ILE A 408 -6.39 8.32 10.02
N SER A 409 -6.78 9.24 10.91
CA SER A 409 -6.24 9.32 12.27
C SER A 409 -6.73 8.16 13.14
N ASN A 410 -6.07 7.91 14.28
CA ASN A 410 -6.50 6.98 15.34
C ASN A 410 -7.96 7.17 15.77
N ARG A 411 -8.56 8.34 15.55
CA ARG A 411 -9.97 8.64 15.84
C ARG A 411 -10.97 8.08 14.81
N ARG A 412 -10.51 7.36 13.79
CA ARG A 412 -11.34 6.89 12.64
C ARG A 412 -12.06 8.03 11.91
N LEU A 413 -11.45 9.21 11.90
CA LEU A 413 -11.89 10.40 11.16
C LEU A 413 -10.92 10.68 10.02
N VAL A 414 -11.45 11.10 8.87
CA VAL A 414 -10.64 11.55 7.74
C VAL A 414 -10.00 12.88 8.12
N PHE A 415 -8.68 12.94 8.04
CA PHE A 415 -7.85 14.08 8.50
C PHE A 415 -8.14 14.46 9.98
N GLY A 416 -8.55 13.52 10.82
CA GLY A 416 -8.85 13.76 12.23
C GLY A 416 -10.06 14.66 12.50
N THR A 417 -10.76 15.16 11.47
CA THR A 417 -11.83 16.16 11.61
C THR A 417 -13.10 15.81 10.85
N ILE A 418 -13.03 15.07 9.75
CA ILE A 418 -14.18 14.78 8.87
C ILE A 418 -14.74 13.39 9.20
N PRO A 419 -16.02 13.27 9.60
CA PRO A 419 -16.70 11.98 9.74
C PRO A 419 -16.71 11.20 8.42
N ILE A 420 -16.53 9.88 8.49
CA ILE A 420 -16.53 9.03 7.29
C ILE A 420 -17.86 9.14 6.53
N LYS A 421 -18.99 9.28 7.24
CA LYS A 421 -20.31 9.52 6.64
C LYS A 421 -20.28 10.72 5.70
N ASP A 422 -19.80 11.85 6.20
CA ASP A 422 -19.77 13.11 5.44
C ASP A 422 -18.80 13.02 4.26
N PHE A 423 -17.67 12.35 4.44
CA PHE A 423 -16.71 12.10 3.37
C PHE A 423 -17.30 11.25 2.22
N LEU A 424 -18.04 10.18 2.54
CA LEU A 424 -18.71 9.35 1.54
C LEU A 424 -19.93 10.06 0.94
N TRP A 425 -20.66 10.84 1.74
CA TRP A 425 -21.77 11.67 1.27
C TRP A 425 -21.29 12.67 0.21
N ASP A 426 -20.20 13.38 0.49
CA ASP A 426 -19.59 14.30 -0.46
C ASP A 426 -19.01 13.57 -1.68
N SER A 427 -18.53 12.33 -1.52
CA SER A 427 -18.11 11.51 -2.67
C SER A 427 -19.25 11.24 -3.65
N VAL A 428 -20.42 10.81 -3.15
CA VAL A 428 -21.58 10.56 -4.01
C VAL A 428 -22.03 11.87 -4.65
N ARG A 429 -22.13 12.94 -3.86
CA ARG A 429 -22.48 14.29 -4.35
C ARG A 429 -21.54 14.76 -5.46
N ALA A 430 -20.23 14.62 -5.30
CA ALA A 430 -19.26 14.97 -6.32
C ALA A 430 -19.37 14.08 -7.56
N PHE A 431 -19.74 12.81 -7.37
CA PHE A 431 -19.83 11.85 -8.47
C PHE A 431 -21.01 12.11 -9.40
N ASN A 432 -22.25 12.14 -8.87
CA ASN A 432 -23.49 12.19 -9.65
C ASN A 432 -24.44 13.35 -9.29
N SER A 433 -24.05 14.25 -8.38
CA SER A 433 -24.81 15.46 -7.97
C SER A 433 -26.30 15.23 -7.69
N PRO A 434 -26.69 14.18 -6.95
CA PRO A 434 -28.08 13.75 -6.88
C PRO A 434 -28.90 14.79 -6.10
N PRO A 435 -30.06 15.25 -6.63
CA PRO A 435 -30.88 16.30 -6.00
C PRO A 435 -31.23 16.05 -4.53
N VAL A 436 -31.41 14.80 -4.13
CA VAL A 436 -31.69 14.41 -2.72
C VAL A 436 -30.54 14.73 -1.75
N LEU A 437 -29.31 14.89 -2.23
CA LEU A 437 -28.16 15.29 -1.41
C LEU A 437 -27.84 16.78 -1.51
N ASN A 438 -28.63 17.57 -2.25
CA ASN A 438 -28.45 19.02 -2.39
C ASN A 438 -29.25 19.76 -1.30
N PRO A 439 -28.58 20.43 -0.34
CA PRO A 439 -29.27 21.11 0.77
C PRO A 439 -30.23 22.22 0.33
N LYS A 440 -30.09 22.73 -0.90
CA LYS A 440 -30.98 23.76 -1.46
C LYS A 440 -32.27 23.19 -2.05
N HIS A 441 -32.34 21.88 -2.26
CA HIS A 441 -33.48 21.22 -2.88
C HIS A 441 -34.48 20.76 -1.81
N PRO A 442 -35.80 20.99 -1.97
CA PRO A 442 -36.80 20.62 -0.95
C PRO A 442 -36.77 19.14 -0.54
N LEU A 443 -36.50 18.24 -1.49
CA LEU A 443 -36.36 16.79 -1.26
C LEU A 443 -35.25 16.41 -0.27
N ALA A 444 -34.24 17.26 -0.06
CA ALA A 444 -33.18 16.96 0.90
C ALA A 444 -33.69 16.95 2.34
N SER A 445 -34.79 17.63 2.64
CA SER A 445 -35.41 17.65 3.97
C SER A 445 -36.49 16.59 4.17
N ASP A 446 -36.77 15.76 3.17
CA ASP A 446 -37.78 14.70 3.26
C ASP A 446 -37.32 13.59 4.22
N GLN A 447 -38.10 13.35 5.28
CA GLN A 447 -37.76 12.39 6.34
C GLN A 447 -37.63 10.95 5.83
N LYS A 448 -38.48 10.53 4.88
CA LYS A 448 -38.42 9.16 4.34
C LYS A 448 -37.12 8.99 3.54
N ILE A 449 -36.76 9.97 2.72
CA ILE A 449 -35.54 9.94 1.93
C ILE A 449 -34.31 9.91 2.83
N GLN A 450 -34.26 10.77 3.87
CA GLN A 450 -33.15 10.79 4.82
C GLN A 450 -32.97 9.46 5.56
N MET A 451 -34.06 8.79 5.94
CA MET A 451 -33.99 7.46 6.58
C MET A 451 -33.32 6.42 5.67
N TYR A 452 -33.67 6.38 4.38
CA TYR A 452 -33.05 5.45 3.42
C TYR A 452 -31.59 5.80 3.13
N LEU A 453 -31.26 7.08 3.01
CA LEU A 453 -29.89 7.55 2.84
C LEU A 453 -29.02 7.18 4.05
N ASP A 454 -29.52 7.42 5.26
CA ASP A 454 -28.82 7.07 6.51
C ASP A 454 -28.59 5.57 6.62
N THR A 455 -29.58 4.76 6.23
CA THR A 455 -29.45 3.30 6.18
C THR A 455 -28.33 2.88 5.22
N PHE A 456 -28.32 3.42 4.00
CA PHE A 456 -27.29 3.13 3.00
C PHE A 456 -25.87 3.52 3.49
N PHE A 457 -25.69 4.74 3.99
CA PHE A 457 -24.39 5.18 4.49
C PHE A 457 -23.96 4.42 5.75
N ARG A 458 -24.90 4.00 6.60
CA ARG A 458 -24.61 3.12 7.74
C ARG A 458 -24.03 1.78 7.28
N TYR A 459 -24.57 1.17 6.22
CA TYR A 459 -23.98 -0.03 5.62
C TYR A 459 -22.56 0.22 5.11
N CYS A 460 -22.36 1.30 4.33
CA CYS A 460 -21.03 1.68 3.82
C CYS A 460 -19.98 1.84 4.93
N ILE A 461 -20.37 2.40 6.08
CA ILE A 461 -19.48 2.61 7.24
C ILE A 461 -19.25 1.29 7.99
N SER A 462 -20.32 0.53 8.27
CA SER A 462 -20.24 -0.71 9.06
C SER A 462 -19.36 -1.78 8.40
N LEU A 463 -19.44 -1.90 7.07
CA LEU A 463 -18.62 -2.83 6.28
C LEU A 463 -17.21 -2.27 6.01
N ASN A 464 -16.98 -0.97 6.24
CA ASN A 464 -15.70 -0.30 6.07
C ASN A 464 -15.14 -0.38 4.64
N THR A 465 -15.96 -0.76 3.63
CA THR A 465 -15.47 -1.13 2.29
C THR A 465 -14.70 0.00 1.61
N PHE A 466 -15.25 1.22 1.58
CA PHE A 466 -14.64 2.35 0.87
C PHE A 466 -13.34 2.82 1.52
N THR A 467 -13.32 2.92 2.85
CA THR A 467 -12.15 3.30 3.64
C THR A 467 -11.07 2.22 3.61
N GLN A 468 -11.46 0.93 3.63
CA GLN A 468 -10.52 -0.18 3.41
C GLN A 468 -9.93 -0.16 2.00
N PHE A 469 -10.69 0.21 0.97
CA PHE A 469 -10.14 0.29 -0.38
C PHE A 469 -8.94 1.25 -0.45
N ILE A 470 -9.08 2.45 0.14
CA ILE A 470 -7.99 3.42 0.22
C ILE A 470 -6.81 2.86 1.03
N ARG A 471 -7.09 2.25 2.19
CA ARG A 471 -6.04 1.64 3.04
C ARG A 471 -5.29 0.52 2.33
N ILE A 472 -5.98 -0.34 1.58
CA ILE A 472 -5.38 -1.43 0.80
C ILE A 472 -4.30 -0.86 -0.12
N CYS A 473 -4.57 0.25 -0.81
CA CYS A 473 -3.58 0.93 -1.66
C CYS A 473 -2.35 1.48 -0.91
N GLY A 474 -2.38 1.55 0.43
CA GLY A 474 -1.25 1.93 1.29
C GLY A 474 -0.31 0.78 1.67
N PHE A 475 -0.66 -0.49 1.39
CA PHE A 475 0.19 -1.64 1.68
C PHE A 475 1.28 -1.85 0.62
N ASN A 476 2.20 -2.80 0.85
CA ASN A 476 3.10 -3.27 -0.20
C ASN A 476 2.31 -3.92 -1.36
N ARG A 477 2.96 -4.11 -2.51
CA ARG A 477 2.28 -4.57 -3.74
C ARG A 477 1.73 -5.98 -3.66
N ALA A 478 2.45 -6.90 -3.03
CA ALA A 478 1.98 -8.27 -2.83
C ALA A 478 0.74 -8.29 -1.92
N ARG A 479 0.79 -7.57 -0.79
CA ARG A 479 -0.34 -7.46 0.13
C ARG A 479 -1.53 -6.71 -0.42
N GLN A 480 -1.32 -5.73 -1.30
CA GLN A 480 -2.41 -5.13 -2.07
C GLN A 480 -3.17 -6.19 -2.84
N ARG A 481 -2.47 -7.02 -3.63
CA ARG A 481 -3.08 -8.09 -4.42
C ARG A 481 -3.85 -9.09 -3.55
N ASP A 482 -3.22 -9.56 -2.47
CA ASP A 482 -3.83 -10.51 -1.53
C ASP A 482 -5.08 -9.96 -0.86
N LYS A 483 -5.02 -8.70 -0.40
CA LYS A 483 -6.16 -8.07 0.28
C LYS A 483 -7.28 -7.77 -0.71
N LEU A 484 -6.97 -7.31 -1.93
CA LEU A 484 -7.97 -7.08 -2.99
C LEU A 484 -8.77 -8.36 -3.29
N ALA A 485 -8.13 -9.53 -3.35
CA ALA A 485 -8.81 -10.81 -3.59
C ALA A 485 -9.92 -11.11 -2.58
N ARG A 486 -9.75 -10.73 -1.31
CA ARG A 486 -10.72 -10.95 -0.23
C ARG A 486 -11.60 -9.74 0.08
N PHE A 487 -11.39 -8.65 -0.63
CA PHE A 487 -12.05 -7.37 -0.38
C PHE A 487 -13.18 -7.10 -1.37
N ILE A 488 -13.05 -7.62 -2.60
CA ILE A 488 -13.98 -7.34 -3.70
C ILE A 488 -15.38 -7.87 -3.39
N ASP A 489 -15.51 -9.01 -2.72
CA ASP A 489 -16.78 -9.58 -2.28
C ASP A 489 -17.57 -8.64 -1.36
N GLY A 490 -16.88 -7.82 -0.55
CA GLY A 490 -17.47 -6.81 0.32
C GLY A 490 -18.23 -5.69 -0.41
N PHE A 491 -18.11 -5.58 -1.75
CA PHE A 491 -18.96 -4.70 -2.53
C PHE A 491 -20.36 -5.27 -2.78
N ASP A 492 -20.56 -6.59 -2.79
CA ASP A 492 -21.84 -7.20 -3.19
C ASP A 492 -23.01 -6.72 -2.31
N THR A 493 -22.86 -6.81 -0.99
CA THR A 493 -23.87 -6.32 -0.03
C THR A 493 -24.19 -4.84 -0.23
N ILE A 494 -23.17 -4.00 -0.47
CA ILE A 494 -23.36 -2.56 -0.68
C ILE A 494 -24.05 -2.28 -2.01
N GLN A 495 -23.77 -3.07 -3.05
CA GLN A 495 -24.45 -2.95 -4.34
C GLN A 495 -25.93 -3.25 -4.21
N VAL A 496 -26.30 -4.31 -3.49
CA VAL A 496 -27.71 -4.66 -3.22
C VAL A 496 -28.42 -3.52 -2.50
N GLU A 497 -27.81 -2.98 -1.45
CA GLU A 497 -28.38 -1.86 -0.69
C GLU A 497 -28.48 -0.57 -1.52
N ALA A 498 -27.51 -0.28 -2.39
CA ALA A 498 -27.58 0.85 -3.31
C ALA A 498 -28.70 0.69 -4.35
N ALA A 499 -28.88 -0.52 -4.89
CA ALA A 499 -29.95 -0.82 -5.83
C ALA A 499 -31.34 -0.73 -5.16
N ARG A 500 -31.44 -1.14 -3.89
CA ARG A 500 -32.65 -0.97 -3.08
C ARG A 500 -32.98 0.50 -2.87
N LEU A 501 -31.99 1.33 -2.55
CA LEU A 501 -32.15 2.78 -2.43
C LEU A 501 -32.63 3.40 -3.75
N ASP A 502 -31.98 3.08 -4.88
CA ASP A 502 -32.37 3.58 -6.21
C ASP A 502 -33.80 3.15 -6.58
N SER A 503 -34.20 1.93 -6.22
CA SER A 503 -35.57 1.43 -6.44
C SER A 503 -36.60 2.19 -5.62
N HIS A 504 -36.33 2.45 -4.33
CA HIS A 504 -37.22 3.26 -3.49
C HIS A 504 -37.36 4.70 -4.00
N LEU A 505 -36.26 5.33 -4.43
CA LEU A 505 -36.31 6.66 -5.04
C LEU A 505 -37.15 6.67 -6.32
N THR A 506 -37.10 5.60 -7.12
CA THR A 506 -37.92 5.44 -8.31
C THR A 506 -39.41 5.31 -7.98
N ILE A 507 -39.76 4.54 -6.95
CA ILE A 507 -41.14 4.40 -6.47
C ILE A 507 -41.68 5.77 -6.02
N LEU A 508 -40.93 6.48 -5.17
CA LEU A 508 -41.28 7.83 -4.72
C LEU A 508 -41.41 8.80 -5.90
N ALA A 509 -40.59 8.66 -6.94
CA ALA A 509 -40.71 9.47 -8.15
C ALA A 509 -42.05 9.26 -8.86
N ASN A 510 -42.52 8.01 -8.95
CA ASN A 510 -43.79 7.67 -9.58
C ASN A 510 -44.98 8.13 -8.75
N GLU A 511 -44.90 8.05 -7.41
CA GLU A 511 -45.89 8.62 -6.49
C GLU A 511 -46.01 10.13 -6.70
N LYS A 512 -44.89 10.86 -6.71
CA LYS A 512 -44.87 12.32 -6.92
C LYS A 512 -45.37 12.72 -8.30
N ALA A 513 -45.13 11.91 -9.33
CA ALA A 513 -45.70 12.13 -10.66
C ALA A 513 -47.23 11.97 -10.63
N SER A 514 -47.74 10.97 -9.93
CA SER A 514 -49.18 10.71 -9.78
C SER A 514 -49.90 11.80 -8.97
N GLU A 515 -49.20 12.40 -8.01
CA GLU A 515 -49.66 13.58 -7.25
C GLU A 515 -49.62 14.89 -8.06
N GLY A 516 -49.16 14.87 -9.32
CA GLY A 516 -49.03 16.05 -10.19
C GLY A 516 -47.78 16.90 -9.93
N ASN A 517 -46.83 16.42 -9.12
CA ASN A 517 -45.60 17.13 -8.80
C ASN A 517 -44.42 16.66 -9.68
N GLU A 518 -44.51 16.98 -10.97
CA GLU A 518 -43.55 16.57 -12.00
C GLU A 518 -42.10 17.02 -11.71
N ALA A 519 -41.93 18.17 -11.05
CA ALA A 519 -40.62 18.70 -10.67
C ALA A 519 -39.91 17.80 -9.65
N HIS A 520 -40.63 17.34 -8.62
CA HIS A 520 -40.07 16.43 -7.61
C HIS A 520 -39.88 15.02 -8.17
N ALA A 521 -40.81 14.55 -9.02
CA ALA A 521 -40.69 13.28 -9.72
C ALA A 521 -39.42 13.22 -10.60
N THR A 522 -39.16 14.27 -11.36
CA THR A 522 -37.98 14.38 -12.22
C THR A 522 -36.69 14.41 -11.39
N ALA A 523 -36.65 15.21 -10.33
CA ALA A 523 -35.49 15.28 -9.42
C ALA A 523 -35.17 13.92 -8.74
N LEU A 524 -36.20 13.16 -8.36
CA LEU A 524 -36.03 11.82 -7.81
C LEU A 524 -35.48 10.82 -8.84
N LYS A 525 -36.00 10.83 -10.09
CA LYS A 525 -35.47 10.00 -11.18
C LYS A 525 -33.98 10.27 -11.43
N HIS A 526 -33.56 11.53 -11.37
CA HIS A 526 -32.14 11.88 -11.52
C HIS A 526 -31.27 11.48 -10.33
N SER A 527 -31.87 11.21 -9.17
CA SER A 527 -31.17 10.78 -7.95
C SER A 527 -30.91 9.26 -7.90
N CYS A 528 -31.54 8.45 -8.77
CA CYS A 528 -31.47 6.99 -8.77
C CYS A 528 -30.16 6.46 -9.40
N GLN A 529 -29.01 6.88 -8.88
CA GLN A 529 -27.69 6.50 -9.41
C GLN A 529 -26.68 6.11 -8.33
N PHE A 530 -27.12 5.74 -7.12
CA PHE A 530 -26.23 5.30 -6.05
C PHE A 530 -25.56 3.98 -6.42
N ALA A 531 -26.27 3.04 -7.04
CA ALA A 531 -25.69 1.78 -7.51
C ALA A 531 -24.59 1.99 -8.55
N THR A 532 -24.71 3.04 -9.39
CA THR A 532 -23.66 3.41 -10.36
C THR A 532 -22.34 3.74 -9.67
N TRP A 533 -22.41 4.51 -8.59
CA TRP A 533 -21.24 4.92 -7.83
C TRP A 533 -20.55 3.74 -7.14
N VAL A 534 -21.33 2.82 -6.55
CA VAL A 534 -20.78 1.59 -5.95
C VAL A 534 -20.13 0.70 -7.00
N LEU A 535 -20.83 0.45 -8.12
CA LEU A 535 -20.33 -0.39 -9.21
C LEU A 535 -19.04 0.14 -9.82
N TYR A 536 -18.96 1.45 -10.06
CA TYR A 536 -17.75 2.08 -10.57
C TYR A 536 -16.53 1.81 -9.66
N ASN A 537 -16.69 1.92 -8.34
CA ASN A 537 -15.60 1.63 -7.41
C ASN A 537 -15.27 0.12 -7.31
N SER A 538 -16.28 -0.75 -7.39
CA SER A 538 -16.09 -2.19 -7.49
C SER A 538 -15.27 -2.57 -8.73
N PHE A 539 -15.62 -2.04 -9.90
CA PHE A 539 -14.89 -2.31 -11.14
C PHE A 539 -13.45 -1.81 -11.11
N ARG A 540 -13.20 -0.68 -10.43
CA ARG A 540 -11.83 -0.20 -10.19
C ARG A 540 -11.03 -1.16 -9.32
N ALA A 541 -11.62 -1.72 -8.27
CA ALA A 541 -10.96 -2.72 -7.43
C ALA A 541 -10.64 -3.99 -8.23
N MET A 542 -11.58 -4.46 -9.06
CA MET A 542 -11.37 -5.59 -9.98
C MET A 542 -10.24 -5.31 -10.98
N MET A 543 -10.18 -4.09 -11.53
CA MET A 543 -9.12 -3.69 -12.47
C MET A 543 -7.74 -3.70 -11.81
N LEU A 544 -7.63 -3.11 -10.61
CA LEU A 544 -6.38 -3.10 -9.84
C LEU A 544 -5.94 -4.53 -9.48
N TYR A 545 -6.89 -5.39 -9.11
CA TYR A 545 -6.61 -6.81 -8.87
C TYR A 545 -6.05 -7.46 -10.13
N LEU A 546 -6.70 -7.35 -11.30
CA LEU A 546 -6.20 -7.99 -12.51
C LEU A 546 -4.83 -7.47 -12.92
N MET A 547 -4.65 -6.15 -12.96
CA MET A 547 -3.44 -5.52 -13.48
C MET A 547 -2.21 -5.74 -12.59
N SER A 548 -2.40 -5.77 -11.26
CA SER A 548 -1.31 -6.08 -10.33
C SER A 548 -0.69 -7.48 -10.53
N GLY A 549 -1.37 -8.39 -11.23
CA GLY A 549 -0.81 -9.71 -11.52
C GLY A 549 0.24 -9.69 -12.61
N PHE A 550 0.21 -8.70 -13.50
CA PHE A 550 1.33 -8.45 -14.41
C PHE A 550 2.50 -7.81 -13.66
N GLU A 551 2.23 -6.82 -12.80
CA GLU A 551 3.25 -6.15 -11.98
C GLU A 551 4.01 -7.13 -11.06
N LEU A 552 3.32 -8.17 -10.57
CA LEU A 552 3.86 -9.18 -9.67
C LEU A 552 4.23 -10.50 -10.39
N GLU A 553 4.20 -10.52 -11.72
CA GLU A 553 4.57 -11.70 -12.54
C GLU A 553 3.79 -13.00 -12.17
N LEU A 554 2.52 -12.85 -11.78
CA LEU A 554 1.68 -13.96 -11.33
C LEU A 554 1.00 -14.75 -12.46
N TYR A 555 1.09 -14.23 -13.68
CA TYR A 555 0.48 -14.82 -14.87
C TYR A 555 1.55 -15.41 -15.79
N SER A 556 1.36 -16.66 -16.17
CA SER A 556 2.14 -17.26 -17.25
C SER A 556 1.68 -16.73 -18.61
N VAL A 557 2.57 -16.72 -19.61
CA VAL A 557 2.29 -16.19 -20.96
C VAL A 557 1.03 -16.80 -21.60
N HIS A 558 0.79 -18.10 -21.41
CA HIS A 558 -0.39 -18.77 -21.95
C HIS A 558 -1.71 -18.33 -21.30
N GLU A 559 -1.66 -17.65 -20.15
CA GLU A 559 -2.82 -17.11 -19.44
C GLU A 559 -3.18 -15.69 -19.91
N PHE A 560 -2.25 -14.97 -20.55
CA PHE A 560 -2.45 -13.58 -20.97
C PHE A 560 -3.71 -13.40 -21.82
N LEU A 561 -4.07 -14.42 -22.61
CA LEU A 561 -5.25 -14.39 -23.47
C LEU A 561 -6.52 -14.09 -22.66
N TYR A 562 -6.84 -14.88 -21.62
CA TYR A 562 -8.06 -14.63 -20.83
C TYR A 562 -7.90 -13.47 -19.85
N ILE A 563 -6.68 -13.18 -19.39
CA ILE A 563 -6.43 -12.03 -18.49
C ILE A 563 -6.64 -10.69 -19.20
N TYR A 564 -6.25 -10.55 -20.48
CA TYR A 564 -6.55 -9.34 -21.27
C TYR A 564 -7.95 -9.35 -21.88
N TRP A 565 -8.50 -10.53 -22.18
CA TRP A 565 -9.88 -10.67 -22.65
C TRP A 565 -10.90 -10.13 -21.66
N TYR A 566 -10.76 -10.46 -20.36
CA TYR A 566 -11.76 -10.10 -19.36
C TYR A 566 -11.93 -8.58 -19.20
N PRO A 567 -10.86 -7.76 -19.09
CA PRO A 567 -10.96 -6.31 -19.17
C PRO A 567 -11.55 -5.79 -20.48
N TYR A 568 -11.16 -6.40 -21.61
CA TYR A 568 -11.56 -5.96 -22.95
C TYR A 568 -13.05 -6.17 -23.22
N GLU A 569 -13.58 -7.38 -23.01
CA GLU A 569 -14.98 -7.68 -23.33
C GLU A 569 -15.96 -7.20 -22.26
N LEU A 570 -15.53 -7.11 -20.99
CA LEU A 570 -16.45 -6.92 -19.86
C LEU A 570 -16.13 -5.65 -19.08
N LEU A 571 -15.01 -5.65 -18.35
CA LEU A 571 -14.80 -4.72 -17.24
C LEU A 571 -14.70 -3.26 -17.69
N ILE A 572 -13.91 -2.98 -18.74
CA ILE A 572 -13.68 -1.60 -19.19
C ILE A 572 -14.95 -1.03 -19.82
N GLY A 573 -15.72 -1.87 -20.54
CA GLY A 573 -17.03 -1.49 -21.07
C GLY A 573 -17.98 -1.02 -19.97
N PHE A 574 -18.05 -1.75 -18.85
CA PHE A 574 -18.86 -1.36 -17.70
C PHE A 574 -18.38 -0.07 -17.04
N ILE A 575 -17.07 0.14 -16.88
CA ILE A 575 -16.50 1.38 -16.34
C ILE A 575 -16.88 2.58 -17.22
N VAL A 576 -16.64 2.49 -18.53
CA VAL A 576 -16.98 3.56 -19.49
C VAL A 576 -18.48 3.83 -19.50
N SER A 577 -19.30 2.79 -19.43
CA SER A 577 -20.76 2.94 -19.37
C SER A 577 -21.21 3.67 -18.10
N ALA A 578 -20.65 3.31 -16.94
CA ALA A 578 -20.94 3.97 -15.67
C ALA A 578 -20.57 5.46 -15.72
N LEU A 579 -19.37 5.79 -16.18
CA LEU A 579 -18.91 7.18 -16.31
C LEU A 579 -19.75 7.97 -17.32
N THR A 580 -20.07 7.39 -18.47
CA THR A 580 -20.89 8.04 -19.51
C THR A 580 -22.31 8.31 -19.03
N ARG A 581 -22.92 7.36 -18.31
CA ARG A 581 -24.24 7.52 -17.69
C ARG A 581 -24.24 8.66 -16.67
N THR A 582 -23.18 8.76 -15.87
CA THR A 582 -23.01 9.85 -14.91
C THR A 582 -22.83 11.20 -15.62
N GLU A 583 -21.97 11.30 -16.66
CA GLU A 583 -21.82 12.55 -17.43
C GLU A 583 -23.14 13.02 -18.04
N ASN A 584 -23.91 12.11 -18.66
CA ASN A 584 -25.20 12.45 -19.24
C ASN A 584 -26.20 12.93 -18.18
N ASN A 585 -26.22 12.31 -16.99
CA ASN A 585 -27.09 12.74 -15.91
C ASN A 585 -26.72 14.14 -15.40
N LEU A 586 -25.42 14.41 -15.20
CA LEU A 586 -24.94 15.73 -14.80
C LEU A 586 -25.34 16.82 -15.81
N LEU A 587 -25.22 16.56 -17.11
CA LEU A 587 -25.65 17.50 -18.16
C LEU A 587 -27.16 17.80 -18.09
N VAL A 588 -27.99 16.77 -17.94
CA VAL A 588 -29.45 16.94 -17.83
C VAL A 588 -29.82 17.70 -16.55
N GLN A 589 -29.14 17.44 -15.43
CA GLN A 589 -29.35 18.18 -14.18
C GLN A 589 -28.96 19.66 -14.31
N GLU A 590 -27.85 19.98 -14.99
CA GLU A 590 -27.46 21.37 -15.26
C GLU A 590 -28.54 22.08 -16.11
N GLU A 591 -29.02 21.43 -17.17
CA GLU A 591 -30.09 21.97 -18.03
C GLU A 591 -31.39 22.19 -17.24
N TYR A 592 -31.76 21.24 -16.38
CA TYR A 592 -32.93 21.34 -15.50
C TYR A 592 -32.79 22.49 -14.49
N ALA A 593 -31.64 22.61 -13.83
CA ALA A 593 -31.36 23.69 -12.88
C ALA A 593 -31.39 25.07 -13.57
N GLU A 594 -30.87 25.16 -14.80
CA GLU A 594 -30.99 26.37 -15.61
C GLU A 594 -32.45 26.69 -15.94
N HIS A 595 -33.24 25.71 -16.34
CA HIS A 595 -34.65 25.91 -16.66
C HIS A 595 -35.47 26.38 -15.44
N GLN A 596 -35.26 25.76 -14.27
CA GLN A 596 -35.89 26.20 -13.02
C GLN A 596 -35.46 27.62 -12.61
N SER A 597 -34.18 27.96 -12.78
CA SER A 597 -33.69 29.32 -12.47
C SER A 597 -34.32 30.39 -13.38
N ARG A 598 -34.65 30.04 -14.63
CA ARG A 598 -35.33 30.92 -15.58
C ARG A 598 -36.81 31.12 -15.21
N LEU A 599 -37.47 30.09 -14.68
CA LEU A 599 -38.86 30.16 -14.20
C LEU A 599 -39.01 30.97 -12.91
N HIS A 600 -38.11 30.79 -11.94
CA HIS A 600 -38.16 31.53 -10.66
C HIS A 600 -37.56 32.95 -10.73
N GLY A 601 -36.79 33.29 -11.77
CA GLY A 601 -36.20 34.62 -11.97
C GLY A 601 -37.15 35.70 -12.51
N SER A 602 -38.46 35.42 -12.63
CA SER A 602 -39.42 36.30 -13.32
C SER A 602 -40.17 37.32 -12.45
N SER A 603 -39.83 37.51 -11.17
CA SER A 603 -40.60 38.45 -10.33
C SER A 603 -40.03 39.87 -10.19
N ASN A 604 -38.82 40.21 -10.68
CA ASN A 604 -38.31 41.58 -10.45
C ASN A 604 -37.26 42.15 -11.45
N SER A 605 -37.43 41.97 -12.77
CA SER A 605 -36.58 42.67 -13.75
C SER A 605 -37.19 42.75 -15.16
N LYS A 606 -38.25 43.55 -15.33
CA LYS A 606 -38.67 44.04 -16.66
C LYS A 606 -37.83 45.28 -17.01
N ASN A 607 -36.55 45.10 -17.40
CA ASN A 607 -35.80 46.02 -18.27
C ASN A 607 -34.29 45.69 -18.35
N ARG A 608 -33.90 44.53 -18.92
CA ARG A 608 -32.56 44.37 -19.50
C ARG A 608 -32.62 43.42 -20.69
N LYS A 609 -32.27 43.94 -21.88
CA LYS A 609 -32.09 43.14 -23.11
C LYS A 609 -31.20 41.92 -22.81
N PRO A 610 -31.51 40.72 -23.34
CA PRO A 610 -30.69 39.54 -23.12
C PRO A 610 -29.33 39.76 -23.78
N LYS A 611 -28.28 39.94 -22.97
CA LYS A 611 -26.91 39.75 -23.47
C LYS A 611 -26.71 38.25 -23.68
N PRO A 612 -26.23 37.78 -24.86
CA PRO A 612 -25.89 36.38 -25.04
C PRO A 612 -24.80 36.04 -24.02
N LYS A 613 -25.10 35.16 -23.07
CA LYS A 613 -24.09 34.63 -22.15
C LYS A 613 -23.09 33.86 -23.00
N LYS A 614 -21.83 34.33 -23.01
CA LYS A 614 -20.69 33.59 -23.54
C LYS A 614 -20.75 32.15 -23.02
N ASN A 615 -20.71 31.18 -23.93
CA ASN A 615 -20.64 29.75 -23.68
C ASN A 615 -19.79 29.44 -22.42
N LYS A 616 -20.43 29.18 -21.28
CA LYS A 616 -19.77 28.42 -20.22
C LYS A 616 -19.52 27.05 -20.83
N LYS A 617 -18.25 26.69 -21.06
CA LYS A 617 -17.89 25.34 -21.52
C LYS A 617 -18.60 24.35 -20.59
N GLN A 618 -19.50 23.53 -21.13
CA GLN A 618 -20.08 22.40 -20.41
C GLN A 618 -18.92 21.59 -19.83
N GLN A 619 -18.86 21.53 -18.50
CA GLN A 619 -17.76 20.88 -17.81
C GLN A 619 -18.04 19.38 -17.87
N LYS A 620 -17.26 18.63 -18.65
CA LYS A 620 -17.31 17.16 -18.71
C LYS A 620 -16.22 16.61 -17.78
N PRO A 621 -16.51 16.34 -16.50
CA PRO A 621 -15.49 16.05 -15.50
C PRO A 621 -14.79 14.71 -15.72
N TYR A 622 -15.45 13.72 -16.33
CA TYR A 622 -14.91 12.37 -16.52
C TYR A 622 -14.33 12.13 -17.91
N ARG A 623 -14.39 13.11 -18.81
CA ARG A 623 -13.91 12.97 -20.19
C ARG A 623 -12.49 12.43 -20.30
N GLN A 624 -11.56 12.94 -19.49
CA GLN A 624 -10.17 12.47 -19.53
C GLN A 624 -10.04 11.01 -19.09
N GLU A 625 -10.78 10.62 -18.07
CA GLU A 625 -10.80 9.25 -17.56
C GLU A 625 -11.46 8.28 -18.55
N ILE A 626 -12.56 8.69 -19.18
CA ILE A 626 -13.21 7.92 -20.26
C ILE A 626 -12.24 7.70 -21.43
N VAL A 627 -11.50 8.73 -21.84
CA VAL A 627 -10.48 8.63 -22.89
C VAL A 627 -9.36 7.66 -22.49
N TYR A 628 -8.89 7.72 -21.25
CA TYR A 628 -7.89 6.79 -20.72
C TYR A 628 -8.38 5.34 -20.75
N TYR A 629 -9.61 5.06 -20.28
CA TYR A 629 -10.18 3.72 -20.34
C TYR A 629 -10.42 3.24 -21.77
N HIS A 630 -10.76 4.12 -22.72
CA HIS A 630 -10.82 3.74 -24.14
C HIS A 630 -9.45 3.34 -24.71
N ALA A 631 -8.36 4.00 -24.29
CA ALA A 631 -7.02 3.58 -24.64
C ALA A 631 -6.71 2.20 -24.02
N MET A 632 -7.01 1.98 -22.74
CA MET A 632 -6.85 0.67 -22.08
C MET A 632 -7.67 -0.43 -22.76
N LEU A 633 -8.91 -0.14 -23.16
CA LEU A 633 -9.79 -1.06 -23.89
C LEU A 633 -9.09 -1.52 -25.18
N SER A 634 -8.58 -0.56 -25.94
CA SER A 634 -7.90 -0.83 -27.21
C SER A 634 -6.60 -1.60 -27.00
N MET A 635 -5.83 -1.30 -25.94
CA MET A 635 -4.65 -2.06 -25.55
C MET A 635 -4.99 -3.52 -25.21
N CYS A 636 -5.96 -3.75 -24.32
CA CYS A 636 -6.39 -5.09 -23.94
C CYS A 636 -6.95 -5.89 -25.13
N GLY A 637 -7.71 -5.23 -26.02
CA GLY A 637 -8.18 -5.82 -27.27
C GLY A 637 -7.02 -6.23 -28.19
N GLY A 638 -6.01 -5.38 -28.32
CA GLY A 638 -4.78 -5.68 -29.06
C GLY A 638 -4.10 -6.95 -28.54
N TYR A 639 -3.87 -7.06 -27.24
CA TYR A 639 -3.27 -8.26 -26.65
C TYR A 639 -4.16 -9.49 -26.73
N TYR A 640 -5.47 -9.37 -26.48
CA TYR A 640 -6.39 -10.49 -26.60
C TYR A 640 -6.32 -11.13 -27.99
N LYS A 641 -6.39 -10.32 -29.06
CA LYS A 641 -6.27 -10.82 -30.44
C LYS A 641 -4.85 -11.30 -30.75
N ALA A 642 -3.81 -10.58 -30.31
CA ALA A 642 -2.42 -10.97 -30.53
C ALA A 642 -2.09 -12.34 -29.90
N MET A 643 -2.41 -12.53 -28.61
CA MET A 643 -2.25 -13.79 -27.91
C MET A 643 -3.08 -14.90 -28.56
N GLY A 644 -4.26 -14.56 -29.07
CA GLY A 644 -5.08 -15.48 -29.82
C GLY A 644 -4.39 -15.99 -31.09
N ALA A 645 -3.94 -15.07 -31.95
CA ALA A 645 -3.24 -15.40 -33.18
C ALA A 645 -1.92 -16.18 -32.93
N LEU A 646 -1.12 -15.75 -31.95
CA LEU A 646 0.12 -16.43 -31.54
C LEU A 646 -0.14 -17.86 -31.05
N THR A 647 -1.24 -18.07 -30.30
CA THR A 647 -1.64 -19.39 -29.83
C THR A 647 -2.09 -20.26 -30.99
N LYS A 648 -2.87 -19.71 -31.92
CA LYS A 648 -3.32 -20.42 -33.13
C LYS A 648 -2.16 -20.84 -34.04
N ASP A 649 -1.13 -20.00 -34.14
CA ASP A 649 0.10 -20.32 -34.85
C ASP A 649 1.02 -21.29 -34.08
N GLY A 650 0.67 -21.70 -32.87
CA GLY A 650 1.46 -22.62 -32.05
C GLY A 650 2.76 -22.00 -31.52
N ARG A 651 2.83 -20.66 -31.43
CA ARG A 651 3.98 -19.94 -30.86
C ARG A 651 3.92 -19.81 -29.35
N ILE A 652 2.72 -19.89 -28.76
CA ILE A 652 2.55 -19.86 -27.31
C ILE A 652 2.63 -21.28 -26.77
N ARG A 653 3.58 -21.52 -25.87
CA ARG A 653 3.74 -22.84 -25.24
C ARG A 653 2.57 -23.10 -24.29
N GLN A 654 1.82 -24.18 -24.55
CA GLN A 654 0.74 -24.63 -23.69
C GLN A 654 1.25 -25.66 -22.66
N PRO A 655 0.68 -25.69 -21.45
CA PRO A 655 0.99 -26.74 -20.48
C PRO A 655 0.54 -28.14 -20.96
N MET A 656 1.10 -29.19 -20.35
CA MET A 656 0.74 -30.58 -20.69
C MET A 656 -0.64 -30.95 -20.13
N PRO A 657 -1.60 -31.39 -20.97
CA PRO A 657 -2.97 -31.67 -20.53
C PRO A 657 -3.13 -32.72 -19.42
N LYS A 658 -2.14 -33.61 -19.26
CA LYS A 658 -2.15 -34.65 -18.21
C LYS A 658 -2.13 -34.06 -16.79
N PHE A 659 -1.52 -32.90 -16.59
CA PHE A 659 -1.32 -32.28 -15.28
C PHE A 659 -2.00 -30.92 -15.17
N ASP A 660 -2.76 -30.52 -16.20
CA ASP A 660 -3.20 -29.15 -16.37
C ASP A 660 -4.59 -29.07 -17.01
N ASN A 661 -5.41 -28.13 -16.53
CA ASN A 661 -6.73 -27.84 -17.07
C ASN A 661 -6.96 -26.32 -17.09
N GLU A 662 -7.19 -25.77 -18.29
CA GLU A 662 -7.44 -24.34 -18.50
C GLU A 662 -8.65 -23.83 -17.73
N GLU A 663 -9.71 -24.63 -17.61
CA GLU A 663 -10.90 -24.27 -16.85
C GLU A 663 -10.58 -24.03 -15.37
N ILE A 664 -9.75 -24.90 -14.77
CA ILE A 664 -9.34 -24.75 -13.37
C ILE A 664 -8.51 -23.48 -13.18
N ARG A 665 -7.57 -23.20 -14.10
CA ARG A 665 -6.77 -21.96 -14.05
C ARG A 665 -7.67 -20.74 -14.17
N PHE A 666 -8.55 -20.71 -15.18
CA PHE A 666 -9.51 -19.64 -15.40
C PHE A 666 -10.34 -19.38 -14.14
N ASN A 667 -10.99 -20.42 -13.59
CA ASN A 667 -11.81 -20.29 -12.41
C ASN A 667 -11.01 -19.78 -11.20
N ARG A 668 -9.76 -20.21 -11.01
CA ARG A 668 -8.89 -19.69 -9.94
C ARG A 668 -8.49 -18.22 -10.14
N ARG A 669 -8.22 -17.78 -11.37
CA ARG A 669 -7.82 -16.38 -11.64
C ARG A 669 -8.97 -15.40 -11.37
N PHE A 670 -10.20 -15.82 -11.68
CA PHE A 670 -11.41 -15.01 -11.53
C PHE A 670 -12.23 -15.34 -10.28
N ALA A 671 -11.77 -16.27 -9.42
CA ALA A 671 -12.45 -16.64 -8.18
C ALA A 671 -12.84 -15.45 -7.28
N PRO A 672 -12.02 -14.39 -7.13
CA PRO A 672 -12.40 -13.20 -6.35
C PRO A 672 -13.64 -12.45 -6.86
N PHE A 673 -14.09 -12.72 -8.09
CA PHE A 673 -15.24 -12.08 -8.71
C PHE A 673 -16.49 -12.95 -8.67
N ALA A 674 -16.35 -14.22 -8.30
CA ALA A 674 -17.42 -15.21 -8.40
C ALA A 674 -18.62 -14.92 -7.49
N THR A 675 -18.40 -14.18 -6.40
CA THR A 675 -19.43 -13.82 -5.42
C THR A 675 -20.19 -12.54 -5.76
N LEU A 676 -19.75 -11.78 -6.77
CA LEU A 676 -20.41 -10.54 -7.16
C LEU A 676 -21.68 -10.82 -7.96
N THR A 677 -22.79 -10.21 -7.54
CA THR A 677 -24.04 -10.24 -8.30
C THR A 677 -23.94 -9.34 -9.56
N SER A 678 -23.20 -8.23 -9.46
CA SER A 678 -22.96 -7.31 -10.56
C SER A 678 -21.49 -6.85 -10.61
N PRO A 679 -20.76 -7.11 -11.71
CA PRO A 679 -21.23 -7.76 -12.93
C PRO A 679 -21.40 -9.27 -12.68
N PRO A 680 -22.33 -9.95 -13.38
CA PRO A 680 -22.45 -11.40 -13.26
C PRO A 680 -21.13 -12.10 -13.58
N PRO A 681 -20.72 -13.12 -12.82
CA PRO A 681 -19.49 -13.84 -13.09
C PRO A 681 -19.62 -14.58 -14.42
N VAL A 682 -18.58 -14.50 -15.25
CA VAL A 682 -18.57 -15.16 -16.55
C VAL A 682 -17.97 -16.54 -16.44
N SER A 683 -18.69 -17.53 -16.96
CA SER A 683 -18.28 -18.93 -16.94
C SER A 683 -17.14 -19.20 -17.93
N TYR A 684 -16.34 -20.24 -17.65
CA TYR A 684 -15.32 -20.70 -18.60
C TYR A 684 -15.93 -21.13 -19.95
N ALA A 685 -17.15 -21.70 -19.95
CA ALA A 685 -17.86 -22.10 -21.17
C ALA A 685 -18.16 -20.90 -22.09
N GLU A 686 -18.59 -19.78 -21.52
CA GLU A 686 -18.83 -18.53 -22.26
C GLU A 686 -17.54 -17.95 -22.83
N PHE A 687 -16.48 -17.89 -22.01
CA PHE A 687 -15.14 -17.49 -22.47
C PHE A 687 -14.67 -18.37 -23.64
N LYS A 688 -14.78 -19.68 -23.50
CA LYS A 688 -14.37 -20.65 -24.52
C LYS A 688 -15.13 -20.44 -25.84
N SER A 689 -16.45 -20.24 -25.78
CA SER A 689 -17.29 -19.95 -26.94
C SER A 689 -16.87 -18.66 -27.67
N ILE A 690 -16.65 -17.58 -26.91
CA ILE A 690 -16.22 -16.29 -27.46
C ILE A 690 -14.82 -16.40 -28.10
N ARG A 691 -13.90 -17.09 -27.42
CA ARG A 691 -12.55 -17.36 -27.94
C ARG A 691 -12.61 -18.15 -29.24
N GLU A 692 -13.38 -19.24 -29.28
CA GLU A 692 -13.50 -20.08 -30.48
C GLU A 692 -14.07 -19.30 -31.66
N HIS A 693 -15.07 -18.43 -31.44
CA HIS A 693 -15.59 -17.55 -32.47
C HIS A 693 -14.53 -16.57 -32.98
N MET A 694 -13.78 -15.91 -32.07
CA MET A 694 -12.68 -15.00 -32.40
C MET A 694 -11.58 -15.68 -33.22
N MET A 695 -11.33 -16.97 -32.97
CA MET A 695 -10.29 -17.76 -33.61
C MET A 695 -10.69 -18.37 -34.95
N ARG A 696 -11.92 -18.18 -35.44
CA ARG A 696 -12.37 -18.73 -36.75
C ARG A 696 -11.54 -18.19 -37.93
N PRO A 697 -11.28 -16.87 -38.06
CA PRO A 697 -10.50 -16.31 -39.17
C PRO A 697 -9.05 -16.82 -39.18
N PRO A 698 -8.33 -16.78 -40.32
CA PRO A 698 -6.91 -17.13 -40.36
C PRO A 698 -6.08 -16.23 -39.44
N SER A 699 -4.97 -16.75 -38.91
CA SER A 699 -4.12 -16.02 -37.95
C SER A 699 -3.62 -14.69 -38.49
N SER A 700 -3.34 -14.58 -39.79
CA SER A 700 -2.98 -13.33 -40.47
C SER A 700 -4.03 -12.23 -40.33
N GLU A 701 -5.31 -12.57 -40.41
CA GLU A 701 -6.41 -11.62 -40.23
C GLU A 701 -6.53 -11.21 -38.75
N ILE A 702 -6.36 -12.16 -37.83
CA ILE A 702 -6.41 -11.88 -36.39
C ILE A 702 -5.24 -10.94 -36.00
N TYR A 703 -4.04 -11.14 -36.55
CA TYR A 703 -2.91 -10.21 -36.39
C TYR A 703 -3.24 -8.82 -36.93
N ALA A 704 -3.89 -8.70 -38.09
CA ALA A 704 -4.31 -7.41 -38.63
C ALA A 704 -5.35 -6.71 -37.74
N ILE A 705 -6.26 -7.47 -37.11
CA ILE A 705 -7.22 -6.93 -36.13
C ILE A 705 -6.49 -6.48 -34.85
N ALA A 706 -5.51 -7.26 -34.37
CA ALA A 706 -4.68 -6.87 -33.23
C ALA A 706 -3.92 -5.56 -33.52
N ALA A 707 -3.33 -5.43 -34.71
CA ALA A 707 -2.66 -4.21 -35.14
C ALA A 707 -3.60 -2.99 -35.18
N LYS A 708 -4.83 -3.17 -35.67
CA LYS A 708 -5.87 -2.12 -35.65
C LYS A 708 -6.21 -1.66 -34.23
N HIS A 709 -6.31 -2.58 -33.27
CA HIS A 709 -6.55 -2.22 -31.88
C HIS A 709 -5.38 -1.44 -31.26
N PHE A 710 -4.13 -1.85 -31.52
CA PHE A 710 -2.97 -1.08 -31.06
C PHE A 710 -2.88 0.29 -31.74
N ASP A 711 -3.27 0.42 -33.01
CA ASP A 711 -3.33 1.72 -33.69
C ASP A 711 -4.45 2.61 -33.15
N GLN A 712 -5.63 2.05 -32.82
CA GLN A 712 -6.68 2.76 -32.11
C GLN A 712 -6.20 3.27 -30.74
N ALA A 713 -5.51 2.43 -29.97
CA ALA A 713 -4.91 2.85 -28.71
C ALA A 713 -3.95 4.02 -28.91
N ARG A 714 -3.07 3.93 -29.92
CA ARG A 714 -2.13 5.00 -30.30
C ARG A 714 -2.85 6.31 -30.60
N ILE A 715 -3.89 6.29 -31.44
CA ILE A 715 -4.67 7.49 -31.81
C ILE A 715 -5.32 8.13 -30.58
N VAL A 716 -5.93 7.30 -29.71
CA VAL A 716 -6.57 7.80 -28.49
C VAL A 716 -5.53 8.42 -27.54
N LEU A 717 -4.37 7.77 -27.37
CA LEU A 717 -3.30 8.26 -26.51
C LEU A 717 -2.66 9.56 -27.01
N GLU A 718 -2.48 9.71 -28.33
CA GLU A 718 -2.00 10.95 -28.95
C GLU A 718 -2.99 12.12 -28.79
N SER A 719 -4.28 11.84 -28.55
CA SER A 719 -5.29 12.87 -28.31
C SER A 719 -5.26 13.45 -26.89
N ILE A 720 -4.56 12.79 -25.94
CA ILE A 720 -4.48 13.24 -24.55
C ILE A 720 -3.54 14.45 -24.45
N GLN A 721 -4.04 15.55 -23.91
CA GLN A 721 -3.26 16.76 -23.67
C GLN A 721 -2.45 16.62 -22.38
N ASN A 722 -1.17 17.01 -22.42
CA ASN A 722 -0.22 16.90 -21.30
C ASN A 722 -0.15 15.47 -20.72
N PRO A 723 0.24 14.46 -21.53
CA PRO A 723 0.34 13.09 -21.06
C PRO A 723 1.42 12.98 -19.98
N ASP A 724 1.15 12.16 -18.96
CA ASP A 724 2.17 11.76 -18.00
C ASP A 724 3.09 10.67 -18.60
N GLN A 725 4.11 10.29 -17.83
CA GLN A 725 5.10 9.30 -18.28
C GLN A 725 4.45 7.93 -18.57
N GLU A 726 3.45 7.52 -17.78
CA GLU A 726 2.75 6.24 -17.96
C GLU A 726 1.99 6.20 -19.30
N ILE A 727 1.32 7.30 -19.67
CA ILE A 727 0.65 7.44 -20.96
C ILE A 727 1.66 7.43 -22.12
N LEU A 728 2.80 8.10 -21.96
CA LEU A 728 3.88 8.09 -22.97
C LEU A 728 4.48 6.70 -23.16
N ASP A 729 4.69 5.96 -22.09
CA ASP A 729 5.19 4.59 -22.12
C ASP A 729 4.17 3.67 -22.78
N MET A 730 2.88 3.78 -22.44
CA MET A 730 1.80 3.02 -23.07
C MET A 730 1.67 3.34 -24.56
N LEU A 731 1.84 4.61 -24.95
CA LEU A 731 1.85 5.05 -26.36
C LEU A 731 3.01 4.41 -27.14
N HIS A 732 4.19 4.34 -26.54
CA HIS A 732 5.35 3.67 -27.13
C HIS A 732 5.06 2.17 -27.36
N VAL A 733 4.53 1.48 -26.35
CA VAL A 733 4.14 0.06 -26.46
C VAL A 733 3.12 -0.14 -27.58
N ALA A 734 2.08 0.69 -27.65
CA ALA A 734 1.06 0.63 -28.71
C ALA A 734 1.65 0.77 -30.12
N LYS A 735 2.57 1.73 -30.31
CA LYS A 735 3.27 1.97 -31.59
C LYS A 735 4.06 0.74 -32.02
N VAL A 736 4.91 0.22 -31.13
CA VAL A 736 5.78 -0.92 -31.43
C VAL A 736 4.93 -2.16 -31.73
N ASN A 737 3.97 -2.49 -30.86
CA ASN A 737 3.15 -3.69 -31.04
C ASN A 737 2.25 -3.61 -32.28
N SER A 738 1.77 -2.43 -32.67
CA SER A 738 1.04 -2.26 -33.94
C SER A 738 1.90 -2.64 -35.15
N VAL A 739 3.18 -2.23 -35.16
CA VAL A 739 4.12 -2.58 -36.24
C VAL A 739 4.40 -4.09 -36.24
N VAL A 740 4.69 -4.67 -35.08
CA VAL A 740 4.99 -6.10 -34.94
C VAL A 740 3.80 -6.96 -35.42
N MET A 741 2.58 -6.62 -35.03
CA MET A 741 1.38 -7.33 -35.48
C MET A 741 1.16 -7.19 -36.99
N ASN A 742 1.40 -6.02 -37.58
CA ASN A 742 1.33 -5.83 -39.03
C ASN A 742 2.38 -6.65 -39.80
N VAL A 743 3.59 -6.81 -39.24
CA VAL A 743 4.66 -7.64 -39.82
C VAL A 743 4.27 -9.12 -39.81
N LEU A 744 3.71 -9.62 -38.71
CA LEU A 744 3.18 -10.99 -38.63
C LEU A 744 1.98 -11.20 -39.56
N ALA A 745 1.07 -10.22 -39.67
CA ALA A 745 -0.07 -10.29 -40.57
C ALA A 745 0.35 -10.45 -42.05
N LYS A 746 1.50 -9.88 -42.44
CA LYS A 746 2.09 -10.01 -43.79
C LYS A 746 2.84 -11.34 -44.01
N GLY A 747 2.87 -12.23 -43.02
CA GLY A 747 3.49 -13.56 -43.12
C GLY A 747 4.97 -13.62 -42.75
N HIS A 748 5.51 -12.60 -42.07
CA HIS A 748 6.88 -12.67 -41.57
C HIS A 748 7.04 -13.81 -40.56
N GLN A 749 8.10 -14.62 -40.72
CA GLN A 749 8.37 -15.81 -39.90
C GLN A 749 7.18 -16.77 -39.76
N LYS A 750 6.32 -16.94 -40.77
CA LYS A 750 5.06 -17.73 -40.66
C LYS A 750 5.25 -19.15 -40.12
N ASP A 751 6.40 -19.77 -40.42
CA ASP A 751 6.71 -21.15 -40.01
C ASP A 751 7.39 -21.24 -38.63
N SER A 752 7.78 -20.11 -38.04
CA SER A 752 8.39 -20.08 -36.71
C SER A 752 7.37 -20.45 -35.64
N LYS A 753 7.75 -21.40 -34.78
CA LYS A 753 7.03 -21.80 -33.56
C LYS A 753 7.67 -21.22 -32.29
N THR A 754 8.65 -20.35 -32.44
CA THR A 754 9.35 -19.74 -31.31
C THR A 754 8.41 -18.78 -30.59
N GLN A 755 8.36 -18.89 -29.26
CA GLN A 755 7.59 -17.98 -28.43
C GLN A 755 8.22 -16.59 -28.45
N PRO A 756 7.43 -15.52 -28.71
CA PRO A 756 7.90 -14.15 -28.56
C PRO A 756 8.33 -13.86 -27.13
N ASP A 757 9.27 -12.93 -26.97
CA ASP A 757 9.59 -12.34 -25.68
C ASP A 757 8.61 -11.19 -25.37
N PHE A 758 8.21 -11.08 -24.10
CA PHE A 758 7.23 -10.11 -23.62
C PHE A 758 7.90 -9.18 -22.63
N ASP A 759 8.38 -8.04 -23.12
CA ASP A 759 9.20 -7.11 -22.35
C ASP A 759 8.36 -6.06 -21.61
N PHE A 760 8.28 -6.20 -20.28
CA PHE A 760 7.57 -5.28 -19.38
C PHE A 760 8.42 -4.09 -18.89
N SER A 761 9.67 -3.94 -19.35
CA SER A 761 10.58 -2.87 -18.88
C SER A 761 10.08 -1.45 -19.16
N LYS A 762 9.23 -1.28 -20.19
CA LYS A 762 8.61 0.02 -20.52
C LYS A 762 7.30 0.27 -19.80
N HIS A 763 6.45 -0.74 -19.61
CA HIS A 763 5.14 -0.55 -18.99
C HIS A 763 4.73 -1.79 -18.17
N ARG A 764 4.33 -1.55 -16.92
CA ARG A 764 4.08 -2.61 -15.91
C ARG A 764 2.98 -3.61 -16.28
N HIS A 765 1.99 -3.18 -17.06
CA HIS A 765 0.83 -4.02 -17.42
C HIS A 765 0.82 -4.46 -18.89
N PHE A 766 1.65 -3.86 -19.75
CA PHE A 766 1.53 -4.02 -21.21
C PHE A 766 2.92 -4.21 -21.82
N PRO A 767 3.29 -5.44 -22.21
CA PRO A 767 4.64 -5.74 -22.67
C PRO A 767 4.88 -5.41 -24.15
N ILE A 768 6.10 -4.99 -24.49
CA ILE A 768 6.53 -4.97 -25.89
C ILE A 768 6.70 -6.40 -26.37
N ILE A 769 6.05 -6.76 -27.48
CA ILE A 769 6.16 -8.08 -28.10
C ILE A 769 7.39 -8.08 -29.01
N LYS A 770 8.41 -8.87 -28.65
CA LYS A 770 9.64 -9.02 -29.44
C LYS A 770 9.66 -10.38 -30.15
N LEU A 771 9.84 -10.34 -31.47
CA LEU A 771 10.02 -11.55 -32.28
C LEU A 771 11.49 -11.97 -32.18
N ASN A 772 11.71 -13.25 -31.86
CA ASN A 772 13.04 -13.86 -31.79
C ASN A 772 13.47 -14.45 -33.13
#